data_AF-A0A931JZL3-F1
#
_entry.id   AF-A0A931JZL3-F1
#
_cell.length_a   1.000
_cell.length_b   1.000
_cell.length_c   1.000
_cell.angle_alpha   90.00
_cell.angle_beta   90.00
_cell.angle_gamma   90.00
#
_symmetry.space_group_name_H-M   'P 1'
#
loop_
_entity.id
_entity.type
_entity.pdbx_description
1 polymer ?
#
loop_
_entity_poly.entity_id
_entity_poly.type
_entity_poly.pdbx_seq_one_letter_code
_entity_poly.pdbx_strand_id
1 'polypeptide(L)'
;MSDKWRANKAWEDENLRGAWLPLKWTLRVFSSISLAVVLLVLVVLFGISASVPVGLIALAPTWGVYLLTLLGTVAVVGVVPALVVWQMTRGKGALRFVATFVVGLLLCGVGVVLWNAYAWPRLNYHPETGEGLRFFAGFVERNKNITLRRLPGMEMSELEYYGWWPLRVVLMLFVVNMVVATVRRIEFNVKNIGVLTVHTGIVTIALGSIYYHGLKREGDTLLLAGPVDAKTGVPGVGPAQDVFYDNTRVALYVNAGGGWEPKPLSGVPRYNDYNLGAIEATTALDVGLAATGFAKPWEVPSAGKLSVPVASAAGAEDVKLRLVGYAAYAEPQADWVKVEPDDTRGVSAGNSNTPLRIVYVHSDLPDDKGKVHEEPVYPFIVAPKVPVSRVANAAGNVLDVEYTLGAKHGMTDDRWRALSEVVPDGTRHALVVEIPAGDGQAEFRGVFPVDAGSEVTAGGYRLKVSQVSPEPPFPIITEGYKNAQSSVAVVRVTKPDGEKFDRYVYHRFPEINQDLYPDKLNARGMPTRKDADPAIRIYLVECDQLHVYIDEPGLGKTRAIVRQPGGRVRVVGEDEIDAKGADGTSGWIRDVVPKVSLRIGERWDEATRVERPTPVPPEKQDKQAIGTHEKAMLGVEVSVPRKGAASGESVFRRVVWVPFSRYMGLNNGGERTLILPDGRHMQLAFGRLMYQLPGFDVRLVDFKMLAYDNRGAPRDYQSVLRVEPTDGGFEGFDHVTKLNSPLKAPFMWSDERGLLANVGGTVLAGLNPNEFKFSQAGWDQAGWQRTQAQADAGMIPHPYASFTILGVGNNPGIHVIAFGGVLMGLGIPWAFYLKPYLVRREKKRIQREVAAGTFKKPVREAAPVGAGEGAGAGEVQEVGVS
;
A
#
# COMPACT_ATOMS: atom_id res chain seq x y z
N MET A 1 4.24 -44.61 -33.14
CA MET A 1 4.82 -44.95 -31.82
C MET A 1 6.23 -45.47 -32.03
N SER A 2 7.19 -45.10 -31.19
CA SER A 2 8.56 -45.64 -31.28
C SER A 2 8.58 -47.13 -30.91
N ASP A 3 9.51 -47.88 -31.49
CA ASP A 3 9.70 -49.29 -31.16
C ASP A 3 10.08 -49.47 -29.68
N LYS A 4 10.94 -48.58 -29.16
CA LYS A 4 11.28 -48.54 -27.73
C LYS A 4 10.05 -48.48 -26.81
N TRP A 5 9.05 -47.66 -27.15
CA TRP A 5 7.83 -47.58 -26.35
C TRP A 5 7.04 -48.91 -26.38
N ARG A 6 6.94 -49.56 -27.54
CA ARG A 6 6.26 -50.86 -27.67
C ARG A 6 6.98 -51.94 -26.86
N ALA A 7 8.32 -51.99 -26.94
CA ALA A 7 9.14 -52.91 -26.18
C ALA A 7 8.97 -52.70 -24.66
N ASN A 8 9.07 -51.44 -24.20
CA ASN A 8 8.85 -51.10 -22.80
C ASN A 8 7.43 -51.48 -22.33
N LYS A 9 6.41 -51.28 -23.17
CA LYS A 9 5.03 -51.64 -22.84
C LYS A 9 4.86 -53.16 -22.69
N ALA A 10 5.45 -53.94 -23.61
CA ALA A 10 5.44 -55.40 -23.55
C ALA A 10 6.16 -55.91 -22.29
N TRP A 11 7.34 -55.38 -22.00
CA TRP A 11 8.09 -55.71 -20.78
C TRP A 11 7.27 -55.44 -19.51
N GLU A 12 6.58 -54.30 -19.42
CA GLU A 12 5.68 -54.01 -18.29
C GLU A 12 4.49 -54.96 -18.21
N ASP A 13 3.92 -55.34 -19.36
CA ASP A 13 2.80 -56.29 -19.42
C ASP A 13 3.20 -57.68 -18.94
N GLU A 14 4.47 -58.04 -19.09
CA GLU A 14 5.07 -59.29 -18.62
C GLU A 14 5.48 -59.23 -17.14
N ASN A 15 6.22 -58.18 -16.74
CA ASN A 15 6.94 -58.15 -15.46
C ASN A 15 6.21 -57.42 -14.33
N LEU A 16 5.35 -56.43 -14.62
CA LEU A 16 4.66 -55.63 -13.60
C LEU A 16 3.21 -56.11 -13.38
N ARG A 17 3.08 -57.33 -12.83
CA ARG A 17 1.79 -57.99 -12.52
C ARG A 17 1.57 -58.07 -11.00
N GLY A 18 0.35 -58.46 -10.59
CA GLY A 18 0.00 -58.64 -9.17
C GLY A 18 0.17 -57.35 -8.35
N ALA A 19 0.91 -57.42 -7.25
CA ALA A 19 1.17 -56.29 -6.35
C ALA A 19 1.87 -55.09 -7.02
N TRP A 20 2.55 -55.30 -8.15
CA TRP A 20 3.25 -54.24 -8.89
C TRP A 20 2.38 -53.51 -9.93
N LEU A 21 1.09 -53.88 -10.06
CA LEU A 21 0.15 -53.20 -10.96
C LEU A 21 0.08 -51.68 -10.75
N PRO A 22 0.06 -51.14 -9.51
CA PRO A 22 0.05 -49.69 -9.30
C PRO A 22 1.25 -48.99 -9.94
N LEU A 23 2.46 -49.58 -9.84
CA LEU A 23 3.67 -49.04 -10.46
C LEU A 23 3.54 -48.99 -11.98
N LYS A 24 3.00 -50.06 -12.60
CA LYS A 24 2.71 -50.11 -14.04
C LYS A 24 1.78 -48.98 -14.47
N TRP A 25 0.70 -48.75 -13.74
CA TRP A 25 -0.25 -47.67 -14.04
C TRP A 25 0.42 -46.30 -13.91
N THR A 26 1.16 -46.07 -12.82
CA THR A 26 1.93 -44.84 -12.61
C THR A 26 2.90 -44.58 -13.78
N LEU A 27 3.72 -45.56 -14.15
CA LEU A 27 4.67 -45.42 -15.26
C LEU A 27 3.98 -45.13 -16.60
N ARG A 28 2.81 -45.71 -16.87
CA ARG A 28 2.02 -45.46 -18.09
C ARG A 28 1.39 -44.09 -18.11
N VAL A 29 0.83 -43.66 -16.98
CA VAL A 29 0.25 -42.33 -16.80
C VAL A 29 1.33 -41.25 -16.97
N PHE A 30 2.46 -41.37 -16.26
CA PHE A 30 3.59 -40.44 -16.32
C PHE A 30 4.40 -40.50 -17.62
N SER A 31 4.21 -41.50 -18.48
CA SER A 31 4.77 -41.46 -19.83
C SER A 31 3.77 -40.99 -20.88
N SER A 32 2.50 -40.73 -20.52
CA SER A 32 1.46 -40.39 -21.49
C SER A 32 1.56 -38.93 -21.96
N ILE A 33 1.25 -38.72 -23.25
CA ILE A 33 1.15 -37.37 -23.84
C ILE A 33 -0.09 -36.65 -23.29
N SER A 34 -1.19 -37.37 -23.05
CA SER A 34 -2.41 -36.80 -22.50
C SER A 34 -2.18 -36.15 -21.13
N LEU A 35 -1.46 -36.81 -20.22
CA LEU A 35 -1.10 -36.19 -18.94
C LEU A 35 -0.22 -34.95 -19.13
N ALA A 36 0.76 -35.00 -20.04
CA ALA A 36 1.60 -33.83 -20.34
C ALA A 36 0.77 -32.62 -20.80
N VAL A 37 -0.20 -32.85 -21.71
CA VAL A 37 -1.11 -31.81 -22.20
C VAL A 37 -2.01 -31.29 -21.07
N VAL A 38 -2.57 -32.17 -20.23
CA VAL A 38 -3.39 -31.76 -19.09
C VAL A 38 -2.60 -30.90 -18.12
N LEU A 39 -1.39 -31.32 -17.73
CA LEU A 39 -0.53 -30.55 -16.83
C LEU A 39 -0.15 -29.19 -17.45
N LEU A 40 0.16 -29.14 -18.75
CA LEU A 40 0.45 -27.89 -19.44
C LEU A 40 -0.78 -26.96 -19.48
N VAL A 41 -1.97 -27.49 -19.74
CA VAL A 41 -3.23 -26.73 -19.67
C VAL A 41 -3.46 -26.18 -18.27
N LEU A 42 -3.19 -26.96 -17.22
CA LEU A 42 -3.29 -26.47 -15.83
C LEU A 42 -2.31 -25.31 -15.56
N VAL A 43 -1.07 -25.39 -16.05
CA VAL A 43 -0.11 -24.27 -15.95
C VAL A 43 -0.65 -23.02 -16.66
N VAL A 44 -1.21 -23.17 -17.87
CA VAL A 44 -1.81 -22.05 -18.62
C VAL A 44 -3.00 -21.46 -17.88
N LEU A 45 -3.93 -22.29 -17.39
CA LEU A 45 -5.09 -21.83 -16.62
C LEU A 45 -4.67 -21.12 -15.33
N PHE A 46 -3.64 -21.62 -14.65
CA PHE A 46 -3.07 -20.97 -13.48
C PHE A 46 -2.52 -19.57 -13.84
N GLY A 47 -1.78 -19.44 -14.93
CA GLY A 47 -1.33 -18.14 -15.45
C GLY A 47 -2.48 -17.18 -15.76
N ILE A 48 -3.50 -17.66 -16.46
CA ILE A 48 -4.71 -16.88 -16.77
C ILE A 48 -5.38 -16.38 -15.49
N SER A 49 -5.50 -17.23 -14.46
CA SER A 49 -6.15 -16.86 -13.20
C SER A 49 -5.44 -15.76 -12.41
N ALA A 50 -4.13 -15.58 -12.61
CA ALA A 50 -3.34 -14.52 -11.97
C ALA A 50 -3.61 -13.13 -12.59
N SER A 51 -3.90 -13.10 -13.89
CA SER A 51 -3.96 -11.87 -14.70
C SER A 51 -5.38 -11.49 -15.13
N VAL A 52 -6.26 -12.46 -15.34
CA VAL A 52 -7.64 -12.21 -15.79
C VAL A 52 -8.56 -12.06 -14.58
N PRO A 53 -9.34 -10.97 -14.50
CA PRO A 53 -10.34 -10.82 -13.44
C PRO A 53 -11.30 -12.00 -13.36
N VAL A 54 -11.59 -12.48 -12.15
CA VAL A 54 -12.52 -13.60 -11.95
C VAL A 54 -13.94 -13.26 -12.39
N GLY A 55 -14.33 -11.97 -12.38
CA GLY A 55 -15.58 -11.54 -13.01
C GLY A 55 -15.61 -11.82 -14.52
N LEU A 56 -14.49 -11.64 -15.23
CA LEU A 56 -14.41 -11.97 -16.66
C LEU A 56 -14.38 -13.48 -16.91
N ILE A 57 -13.75 -14.26 -16.02
CA ILE A 57 -13.79 -15.73 -16.09
C ILE A 57 -15.24 -16.22 -15.88
N ALA A 58 -15.96 -15.65 -14.92
CA ALA A 58 -17.36 -15.96 -14.66
C ALA A 58 -18.31 -15.54 -15.80
N LEU A 59 -17.86 -14.66 -16.72
CA LEU A 59 -18.59 -14.34 -17.94
C LEU A 59 -18.46 -15.42 -19.02
N ALA A 60 -17.52 -16.36 -18.92
CA ALA A 60 -17.31 -17.38 -19.96
C ALA A 60 -18.57 -18.20 -20.30
N PRO A 61 -19.41 -18.65 -19.34
CA PRO A 61 -20.68 -19.31 -19.66
C PRO A 61 -21.66 -18.40 -20.42
N THR A 62 -21.71 -17.11 -20.07
CA THR A 62 -22.55 -16.11 -20.75
C THR A 62 -22.13 -15.98 -22.22
N TRP A 63 -20.84 -15.76 -22.47
CA TRP A 63 -20.28 -15.73 -23.83
C TRP A 63 -20.44 -17.06 -24.56
N GLY A 64 -20.35 -18.18 -23.84
CA GLY A 64 -20.65 -19.51 -24.35
C GLY A 64 -22.07 -19.61 -24.90
N VAL A 65 -23.08 -19.14 -24.15
CA VAL A 65 -24.48 -19.11 -24.63
C VAL A 65 -24.66 -18.15 -25.79
N TYR A 66 -24.05 -16.97 -25.76
CA TYR A 66 -24.08 -16.04 -26.91
C TYR A 66 -23.51 -16.68 -28.17
N LEU A 67 -22.34 -17.33 -28.06
CA LEU A 67 -21.71 -18.02 -29.18
C LEU A 67 -22.53 -19.22 -29.66
N LEU A 68 -23.07 -20.03 -28.74
CA LEU A 68 -23.88 -21.20 -29.08
C LEU A 68 -25.20 -20.81 -29.76
N THR A 69 -25.87 -19.74 -29.31
CA THR A 69 -27.08 -19.24 -29.96
C THR A 69 -26.80 -18.64 -31.33
N LEU A 70 -25.67 -17.95 -31.49
CA LEU A 70 -25.21 -17.45 -32.79
C LEU A 70 -24.90 -18.61 -33.75
N LEU A 71 -24.07 -19.57 -33.32
CA LEU A 71 -23.71 -20.75 -34.12
C LEU A 71 -24.94 -21.60 -34.44
N GLY A 72 -25.87 -21.76 -33.49
CA GLY A 72 -27.14 -22.43 -33.71
C GLY A 72 -27.97 -21.73 -34.78
N THR A 73 -28.07 -20.41 -34.74
CA THR A 73 -28.79 -19.62 -35.75
C THR A 73 -28.12 -19.73 -37.12
N VAL A 74 -26.79 -19.63 -37.18
CA VAL A 74 -26.01 -19.81 -38.43
C VAL A 74 -26.15 -21.23 -38.97
N ALA A 75 -26.19 -22.26 -38.11
CA ALA A 75 -26.40 -23.64 -38.53
C ALA A 75 -27.81 -23.85 -39.11
N VAL A 76 -28.84 -23.31 -38.45
CA VAL A 76 -30.24 -23.44 -38.88
C VAL A 76 -30.51 -22.65 -40.15
N VAL A 77 -30.02 -21.41 -40.27
CA VAL A 77 -30.28 -20.54 -41.42
C VAL A 77 -29.32 -20.81 -42.59
N GLY A 78 -28.05 -21.09 -42.31
CA GLY A 78 -27.01 -21.27 -43.31
C GLY A 78 -26.79 -22.73 -43.71
N VAL A 79 -26.46 -23.58 -42.74
CA VAL A 79 -25.98 -24.96 -43.00
C VAL A 79 -27.12 -25.88 -43.45
N VAL A 80 -28.27 -25.85 -42.78
CA VAL A 80 -29.39 -26.74 -43.12
C VAL A 80 -29.90 -26.46 -44.55
N PRO A 81 -30.17 -25.22 -44.98
CA PRO A 81 -30.58 -24.96 -46.36
C PRO A 81 -29.47 -25.24 -47.38
N ALA A 82 -28.20 -24.99 -47.05
CA ALA A 82 -27.09 -25.35 -47.93
C ALA A 82 -27.03 -26.88 -48.14
N LEU A 83 -27.28 -27.69 -47.11
CA LEU A 83 -27.39 -29.15 -47.25
C LEU A 83 -28.59 -29.56 -48.13
N VAL A 84 -29.71 -28.84 -48.03
CA VAL A 84 -30.87 -29.05 -48.92
C VAL A 84 -30.52 -28.70 -50.37
N VAL A 85 -29.90 -27.56 -50.65
CA VAL A 85 -29.42 -27.17 -51.99
C VAL A 85 -28.41 -28.18 -52.52
N TRP A 86 -27.51 -28.65 -51.67
CA TRP A 86 -26.57 -29.71 -51.99
C TRP A 86 -27.31 -30.98 -52.40
N GLN A 87 -28.36 -31.39 -51.68
CA GLN A 87 -29.15 -32.58 -52.03
C GLN A 87 -29.98 -32.40 -53.32
N MET A 88 -30.53 -31.21 -53.56
CA MET A 88 -31.39 -30.91 -54.71
C MET A 88 -30.60 -30.73 -56.01
N THR A 89 -29.35 -30.25 -55.94
CA THR A 89 -28.50 -30.07 -57.12
C THR A 89 -27.94 -31.41 -57.62
N ARG A 90 -28.57 -31.98 -58.65
CA ARG A 90 -28.19 -33.29 -59.25
C ARG A 90 -26.91 -33.28 -60.11
N GLY A 91 -26.01 -32.32 -59.94
CA GLY A 91 -24.74 -32.21 -60.70
C GLY A 91 -23.56 -32.93 -60.05
N LYS A 92 -22.69 -33.56 -60.85
CA LYS A 92 -21.35 -33.99 -60.43
C LYS A 92 -20.36 -32.83 -60.67
N GLY A 93 -19.60 -32.43 -59.65
CA GLY A 93 -18.42 -31.56 -59.83
C GLY A 93 -18.48 -30.17 -59.19
N ALA A 94 -17.55 -29.31 -59.63
CA ALA A 94 -17.24 -28.01 -59.02
C ALA A 94 -18.44 -27.05 -58.94
N LEU A 95 -19.37 -27.08 -59.90
CA LEU A 95 -20.54 -26.20 -59.91
C LEU A 95 -21.46 -26.42 -58.69
N ARG A 96 -21.65 -27.68 -58.27
CA ARG A 96 -22.43 -28.04 -57.07
C ARG A 96 -21.77 -27.52 -55.80
N PHE A 97 -20.45 -27.64 -55.72
CA PHE A 97 -19.67 -27.09 -54.62
C PHE A 97 -19.78 -25.57 -54.56
N VAL A 98 -19.55 -24.88 -55.68
CA VAL A 98 -19.64 -23.41 -55.76
C VAL A 98 -21.04 -22.92 -55.39
N ALA A 99 -22.10 -23.52 -55.95
CA ALA A 99 -23.47 -23.13 -55.64
C ALA A 99 -23.80 -23.32 -54.16
N THR A 100 -23.46 -24.48 -53.59
CA THR A 100 -23.68 -24.77 -52.17
C THR A 100 -22.87 -23.86 -51.27
N PHE A 101 -21.62 -23.58 -51.63
CA PHE A 101 -20.73 -22.70 -50.88
C PHE A 101 -21.22 -21.26 -50.87
N VAL A 102 -21.58 -20.71 -52.04
CA VAL A 102 -22.08 -19.34 -52.17
C VAL A 102 -23.40 -19.16 -51.44
N VAL A 103 -24.36 -20.09 -51.62
CA VAL A 103 -25.64 -20.06 -50.90
C VAL A 103 -25.42 -20.19 -49.39
N GLY A 104 -24.57 -21.11 -48.95
CA GLY A 104 -24.24 -21.29 -47.54
C GLY A 104 -23.61 -20.03 -46.94
N LEU A 105 -22.65 -19.40 -47.62
CA LEU A 105 -22.01 -18.16 -47.15
C LEU A 105 -23.02 -17.01 -47.01
N LEU A 106 -23.86 -16.78 -48.02
CA LEU A 106 -24.89 -15.75 -48.00
C LEU A 106 -25.88 -15.99 -46.86
N LEU A 107 -26.36 -17.22 -46.71
CA LEU A 107 -27.32 -17.57 -45.67
C LEU A 107 -26.70 -17.55 -44.26
N CYS A 108 -25.41 -17.86 -44.10
CA CYS A 108 -24.69 -17.62 -42.85
C CYS A 108 -24.70 -16.13 -42.50
N GLY A 109 -24.45 -15.24 -43.46
CA GLY A 109 -24.55 -13.79 -43.27
C GLY A 109 -25.95 -13.34 -42.85
N VAL A 110 -26.99 -13.86 -43.49
CA VAL A 110 -28.40 -13.63 -43.10
C VAL A 110 -28.66 -14.16 -41.67
N GLY A 111 -28.14 -15.34 -41.33
CA GLY A 111 -28.26 -15.91 -39.97
C GLY A 111 -27.66 -15.01 -38.90
N VAL A 112 -26.51 -14.39 -39.15
CA VAL A 112 -25.90 -13.41 -38.23
C VAL A 112 -26.78 -12.17 -38.09
N VAL A 113 -27.30 -11.62 -39.20
CA VAL A 113 -28.19 -10.45 -39.18
C VAL A 113 -29.48 -10.75 -38.41
N LEU A 114 -30.10 -11.92 -38.64
CA LEU A 114 -31.29 -12.36 -37.92
C LEU A 114 -31.00 -12.56 -36.42
N TRP A 115 -29.88 -13.18 -36.06
CA TRP A 115 -29.50 -13.32 -34.65
C TRP A 115 -29.31 -11.96 -33.98
N ASN A 116 -28.63 -11.01 -34.64
CA ASN A 116 -28.42 -9.67 -34.14
C ASN A 116 -29.72 -8.86 -34.02
N ALA A 117 -30.68 -9.05 -34.93
CA ALA A 117 -31.95 -8.34 -34.91
C ALA A 117 -32.93 -8.89 -33.85
N TYR A 118 -32.96 -10.20 -33.63
CA TYR A 118 -34.02 -10.85 -32.85
C TYR A 118 -33.57 -11.51 -31.54
N ALA A 119 -32.36 -12.08 -31.51
CA ALA A 119 -31.84 -12.77 -30.33
C ALA A 119 -31.00 -11.82 -29.46
N TRP A 120 -30.09 -11.05 -30.09
CA TRP A 120 -29.16 -10.18 -29.37
C TRP A 120 -29.83 -9.16 -28.43
N PRO A 121 -30.92 -8.44 -28.81
CA PRO A 121 -31.53 -7.46 -27.91
C PRO A 121 -32.12 -8.09 -26.64
N ARG A 122 -32.49 -9.39 -26.69
CA ARG A 122 -32.99 -10.13 -25.52
C ARG A 122 -31.90 -10.81 -24.72
N LEU A 123 -30.78 -11.15 -25.36
CA LEU A 123 -29.65 -11.81 -24.73
C LEU A 123 -28.70 -10.81 -24.08
N ASN A 124 -28.51 -9.64 -24.70
CA ASN A 124 -27.54 -8.64 -24.25
C ASN A 124 -27.94 -8.07 -22.88
N TYR A 125 -27.07 -8.26 -21.89
CA TYR A 125 -27.32 -7.82 -20.53
C TYR A 125 -27.08 -6.32 -20.34
N HIS A 126 -28.06 -5.63 -19.78
CA HIS A 126 -28.02 -4.21 -19.43
C HIS A 126 -27.85 -4.04 -17.91
N PRO A 127 -26.71 -3.50 -17.42
CA PRO A 127 -26.44 -3.39 -15.98
C PRO A 127 -27.36 -2.41 -15.26
N GLU A 128 -27.91 -1.43 -15.96
CA GLU A 128 -28.81 -0.41 -15.40
C GLU A 128 -30.21 -0.97 -15.12
N THR A 129 -30.75 -1.78 -16.03
CA THR A 129 -32.10 -2.35 -15.93
C THR A 129 -32.10 -3.76 -15.33
N GLY A 130 -30.96 -4.46 -15.35
CA GLY A 130 -30.87 -5.88 -15.02
C GLY A 130 -31.46 -6.82 -16.07
N GLU A 131 -31.90 -6.29 -17.22
CA GLU A 131 -32.47 -7.09 -18.31
C GLU A 131 -31.40 -7.81 -19.12
N GLY A 132 -31.79 -8.90 -19.80
CA GLY A 132 -30.91 -9.74 -20.61
C GLY A 132 -30.31 -10.94 -19.86
N LEU A 133 -29.42 -11.68 -20.52
CA LEU A 133 -28.82 -12.89 -19.96
C LEU A 133 -27.39 -12.63 -19.50
N ARG A 134 -27.15 -12.62 -18.18
CA ARG A 134 -25.80 -12.70 -17.62
C ARG A 134 -25.78 -13.65 -16.43
N PHE A 135 -25.07 -14.77 -16.58
CA PHE A 135 -24.84 -15.67 -15.45
C PHE A 135 -24.02 -14.95 -14.38
N PHE A 136 -24.43 -15.10 -13.13
CA PHE A 136 -23.74 -14.52 -11.96
C PHE A 136 -23.55 -12.99 -12.03
N ALA A 137 -24.53 -12.24 -12.55
CA ALA A 137 -24.41 -10.80 -12.79
C ALA A 137 -23.83 -10.00 -11.60
N GLY A 138 -24.34 -10.22 -10.38
CA GLY A 138 -23.84 -9.55 -9.18
C GLY A 138 -22.38 -9.92 -8.83
N PHE A 139 -21.97 -11.17 -9.07
CA PHE A 139 -20.57 -11.60 -8.88
C PHE A 139 -19.65 -10.97 -9.92
N VAL A 140 -20.08 -10.96 -11.19
CA VAL A 140 -19.34 -10.35 -12.29
C VAL A 140 -19.12 -8.87 -12.01
N GLU A 141 -20.18 -8.13 -11.65
CA GLU A 141 -20.08 -6.69 -11.43
C GLU A 141 -19.18 -6.35 -10.24
N ARG A 142 -19.31 -7.09 -9.14
CA ARG A 142 -18.47 -6.93 -7.94
C ARG A 142 -17.00 -7.24 -8.22
N ASN A 143 -16.70 -8.21 -9.08
CA ASN A 143 -15.34 -8.73 -9.30
C ASN A 143 -14.79 -8.47 -10.72
N LYS A 144 -15.36 -7.51 -11.46
CA LYS A 144 -14.96 -7.23 -12.86
C LYS A 144 -13.49 -6.81 -13.01
N ASN A 145 -12.92 -6.24 -11.94
CA ASN A 145 -11.54 -5.75 -11.88
C ASN A 145 -10.66 -6.52 -10.88
N ILE A 146 -11.16 -7.63 -10.32
CA ILE A 146 -10.48 -8.39 -9.26
C ILE A 146 -9.97 -9.71 -9.85
N THR A 147 -8.65 -9.95 -9.83
CA THR A 147 -8.04 -11.23 -10.23
C THR A 147 -8.12 -12.25 -9.10
N LEU A 148 -7.93 -13.55 -9.39
CA LEU A 148 -8.08 -14.61 -8.39
C LEU A 148 -7.18 -14.35 -7.17
N ARG A 149 -5.92 -13.97 -7.40
CA ARG A 149 -4.95 -13.65 -6.33
C ARG A 149 -5.34 -12.47 -5.44
N ARG A 150 -6.30 -11.62 -5.85
CA ARG A 150 -6.77 -10.44 -5.09
C ARG A 150 -8.05 -10.71 -4.31
N LEU A 151 -8.67 -11.88 -4.47
CA LEU A 151 -9.87 -12.22 -3.70
C LEU A 151 -9.55 -12.32 -2.20
N PRO A 152 -10.53 -11.99 -1.34
CA PRO A 152 -10.41 -12.20 0.11
C PRO A 152 -9.95 -13.61 0.45
N GLY A 153 -8.99 -13.71 1.37
CA GLY A 153 -8.37 -14.98 1.80
C GLY A 153 -7.24 -15.51 0.90
N MET A 154 -7.13 -15.05 -0.35
CA MET A 154 -5.94 -15.33 -1.19
C MET A 154 -4.92 -14.21 -1.10
N GLU A 155 -5.30 -12.98 -1.45
CA GLU A 155 -4.54 -11.72 -1.29
C GLU A 155 -3.01 -11.78 -1.46
N MET A 156 -2.57 -12.50 -2.48
CA MET A 156 -1.16 -12.68 -2.82
C MET A 156 -0.69 -11.62 -3.81
N SER A 157 0.55 -11.16 -3.62
CA SER A 157 1.30 -10.51 -4.69
C SER A 157 1.44 -11.45 -5.89
N GLU A 158 1.78 -10.89 -7.05
CA GLU A 158 1.97 -11.69 -8.26
C GLU A 158 3.09 -12.72 -8.09
N LEU A 159 4.19 -12.33 -7.44
CA LEU A 159 5.32 -13.21 -7.14
C LEU A 159 4.92 -14.32 -6.16
N GLU A 160 4.15 -14.03 -5.12
CA GLU A 160 3.65 -15.05 -4.18
C GLU A 160 2.71 -16.04 -4.89
N TYR A 161 1.83 -15.54 -5.76
CA TYR A 161 0.87 -16.37 -6.48
C TYR A 161 1.55 -17.36 -7.43
N TYR A 162 2.50 -16.90 -8.26
CA TYR A 162 3.30 -17.80 -9.10
C TYR A 162 4.24 -18.71 -8.29
N GLY A 163 4.57 -18.27 -7.09
CA GLY A 163 5.30 -19.02 -6.10
C GLY A 163 4.53 -20.11 -5.38
N TRP A 164 3.21 -20.10 -5.51
CA TRP A 164 2.36 -20.87 -4.64
C TRP A 164 2.51 -22.37 -4.92
N TRP A 165 2.36 -23.18 -3.86
CA TRP A 165 2.62 -24.61 -3.92
C TRP A 165 1.81 -25.35 -5.02
N PRO A 166 0.56 -24.99 -5.39
CA PRO A 166 -0.17 -25.71 -6.43
C PRO A 166 0.55 -25.67 -7.78
N LEU A 167 1.06 -24.50 -8.18
CA LEU A 167 1.81 -24.36 -9.41
C LEU A 167 3.13 -25.14 -9.34
N ARG A 168 3.84 -25.09 -8.20
CA ARG A 168 5.07 -25.89 -8.00
C ARG A 168 4.80 -27.39 -8.14
N VAL A 169 3.70 -27.89 -7.58
CA VAL A 169 3.31 -29.31 -7.70
C VAL A 169 3.02 -29.66 -9.15
N VAL A 170 2.23 -28.84 -9.87
CA VAL A 170 1.93 -29.09 -11.29
C VAL A 170 3.22 -29.08 -12.14
N LEU A 171 4.14 -28.14 -11.90
CA LEU A 171 5.43 -28.07 -12.58
C LEU A 171 6.32 -29.29 -12.26
N MET A 172 6.37 -29.74 -11.00
CA MET A 172 7.11 -30.93 -10.62
C MET A 172 6.53 -32.20 -11.25
N LEU A 173 5.21 -32.34 -11.25
CA LEU A 173 4.53 -33.45 -11.95
C LEU A 173 4.80 -33.43 -13.45
N PHE A 174 4.86 -32.24 -14.05
CA PHE A 174 5.20 -32.06 -15.45
C PHE A 174 6.65 -32.44 -15.73
N VAL A 175 7.60 -32.05 -14.87
CA VAL A 175 9.01 -32.47 -14.96
C VAL A 175 9.14 -33.98 -14.85
N VAL A 176 8.49 -34.61 -13.86
CA VAL A 176 8.50 -36.07 -13.69
C VAL A 176 7.92 -36.76 -14.92
N ASN A 177 6.79 -36.27 -15.43
CA ASN A 177 6.18 -36.78 -16.67
C ASN A 177 7.15 -36.66 -17.86
N MET A 178 7.79 -35.50 -18.04
CA MET A 178 8.74 -35.27 -19.11
C MET A 178 9.96 -36.19 -19.01
N VAL A 179 10.54 -36.37 -17.82
CA VAL A 179 11.68 -37.28 -17.60
C VAL A 179 11.28 -38.72 -17.91
N VAL A 180 10.17 -39.20 -17.36
CA VAL A 180 9.68 -40.58 -17.57
C VAL A 180 9.35 -40.80 -19.05
N ALA A 181 8.67 -39.87 -19.71
CA ALA A 181 8.37 -39.94 -21.13
C ALA A 181 9.65 -39.96 -21.99
N THR A 182 10.66 -39.14 -21.66
CA THR A 182 11.94 -39.10 -22.36
C THR A 182 12.67 -40.43 -22.27
N VAL A 183 12.89 -40.92 -21.04
CA VAL A 183 13.59 -42.17 -20.78
C VAL A 183 12.88 -43.35 -21.42
N ARG A 184 11.54 -43.38 -21.39
CA ARG A 184 10.76 -44.53 -21.88
C ARG A 184 10.42 -44.51 -23.35
N ARG A 185 10.30 -43.34 -24.00
CA ARG A 185 9.80 -43.24 -25.38
C ARG A 185 10.87 -42.86 -26.39
N ILE A 186 11.92 -42.17 -25.96
CA ILE A 186 12.95 -41.64 -26.87
C ILE A 186 14.19 -42.52 -26.75
N GLU A 187 14.71 -42.96 -27.90
CA GLU A 187 15.97 -43.69 -27.97
C GLU A 187 17.14 -42.71 -27.86
N PHE A 188 18.14 -43.04 -27.04
CA PHE A 188 19.37 -42.26 -26.85
C PHE A 188 20.31 -42.49 -28.03
N ASN A 189 19.97 -41.92 -29.19
CA ASN A 189 20.78 -41.97 -30.40
C ASN A 189 20.99 -40.56 -30.97
N VAL A 190 22.01 -40.40 -31.81
CA VAL A 190 22.39 -39.11 -32.40
C VAL A 190 21.22 -38.43 -33.13
N LYS A 191 20.37 -39.20 -33.80
CA LYS A 191 19.20 -38.69 -34.53
C LYS A 191 18.19 -38.02 -33.60
N ASN A 192 18.13 -38.43 -32.34
CA ASN A 192 17.20 -37.91 -31.34
C ASN A 192 17.83 -36.88 -30.40
N ILE A 193 19.13 -36.55 -30.54
CA ILE A 193 19.80 -35.55 -29.69
C ILE A 193 18.97 -34.28 -29.59
N GLY A 194 18.48 -33.72 -30.70
CA GLY A 194 17.67 -32.50 -30.66
C GLY A 194 16.45 -32.58 -29.75
N VAL A 195 15.68 -33.67 -29.80
CA VAL A 195 14.50 -33.84 -28.92
C VAL A 195 14.93 -34.04 -27.47
N LEU A 196 16.01 -34.80 -27.23
CA LEU A 196 16.59 -34.95 -25.89
C LEU A 196 17.03 -33.60 -25.32
N THR A 197 17.73 -32.79 -26.11
CA THR A 197 18.19 -31.44 -25.73
C THR A 197 17.00 -30.52 -25.42
N VAL A 198 15.91 -30.56 -26.21
CA VAL A 198 14.69 -29.79 -25.91
C VAL A 198 14.06 -30.24 -24.59
N HIS A 199 13.90 -31.54 -24.37
CA HIS A 199 13.31 -32.06 -23.14
C HIS A 199 14.16 -31.73 -21.91
N THR A 200 15.49 -31.88 -22.02
CA THR A 200 16.43 -31.46 -20.97
C THR A 200 16.29 -29.96 -20.71
N GLY A 201 16.25 -29.13 -21.75
CA GLY A 201 16.06 -27.68 -21.60
C GLY A 201 14.77 -27.30 -20.87
N ILE A 202 13.65 -27.94 -21.20
CA ILE A 202 12.36 -27.74 -20.52
C ILE A 202 12.46 -28.11 -19.03
N VAL A 203 13.05 -29.27 -18.72
CA VAL A 203 13.25 -29.72 -17.33
C VAL A 203 14.16 -28.76 -16.56
N THR A 204 15.25 -28.32 -17.17
CA THR A 204 16.19 -27.35 -16.58
C THR A 204 15.50 -26.02 -16.30
N ILE A 205 14.68 -25.49 -17.20
CA ILE A 205 13.90 -24.26 -16.97
C ILE A 205 12.93 -24.44 -15.80
N ALA A 206 12.19 -25.54 -15.76
CA ALA A 206 11.21 -25.79 -14.71
C ALA A 206 11.86 -25.89 -13.33
N LEU A 207 12.95 -26.67 -13.20
CA LEU A 207 13.71 -26.79 -11.95
C LEU A 207 14.39 -25.48 -11.57
N GLY A 208 14.98 -24.78 -12.54
CA GLY A 208 15.57 -23.46 -12.33
C GLY A 208 14.55 -22.44 -11.83
N SER A 209 13.31 -22.50 -12.33
CA SER A 209 12.21 -21.63 -11.89
C SER A 209 11.78 -21.91 -10.45
N ILE A 210 11.74 -23.18 -10.05
CA ILE A 210 11.46 -23.59 -8.66
C ILE A 210 12.57 -23.12 -7.73
N TYR A 211 13.83 -23.31 -8.10
CA TYR A 211 15.00 -22.86 -7.34
C TYR A 211 15.03 -21.34 -7.21
N TYR A 212 14.82 -20.62 -8.33
CA TYR A 212 14.76 -19.17 -8.37
C TYR A 212 13.70 -18.64 -7.43
N HIS A 213 12.47 -19.12 -7.52
CA HIS A 213 11.38 -18.65 -6.67
C HIS A 213 11.63 -18.92 -5.18
N GLY A 214 12.16 -20.10 -4.83
CA GLY A 214 12.38 -20.48 -3.44
C GLY A 214 13.43 -19.66 -2.69
N LEU A 215 14.39 -19.07 -3.41
CA LEU A 215 15.53 -18.35 -2.83
C LEU A 215 15.58 -16.86 -3.19
N LYS A 216 14.69 -16.41 -4.07
CA LYS A 216 14.62 -15.02 -4.49
C LYS A 216 14.30 -14.11 -3.30
N ARG A 217 15.09 -13.05 -3.17
CA ARG A 217 14.91 -11.95 -2.23
C ARG A 217 15.04 -10.65 -3.02
N GLU A 218 14.05 -9.80 -2.86
CA GLU A 218 14.01 -8.46 -3.46
C GLU A 218 13.55 -7.46 -2.41
N GLY A 219 14.07 -6.25 -2.51
CA GLY A 219 13.84 -5.20 -1.55
C GLY A 219 14.52 -3.91 -1.97
N ASP A 220 14.58 -2.98 -1.03
CA ASP A 220 15.31 -1.73 -1.20
C ASP A 220 16.18 -1.50 0.04
N THR A 221 17.31 -0.82 -0.12
CA THR A 221 18.08 -0.27 0.99
C THR A 221 18.22 1.24 0.82
N LEU A 222 18.17 1.96 1.93
CA LEU A 222 18.36 3.40 1.96
C LEU A 222 19.77 3.69 2.48
N LEU A 223 20.54 4.45 1.72
CA LEU A 223 21.85 4.91 2.14
C LEU A 223 21.82 6.43 2.34
N LEU A 224 22.22 6.88 3.52
CA LEU A 224 22.35 8.29 3.86
C LEU A 224 23.73 8.80 3.41
N ALA A 225 23.79 10.05 2.98
CA ALA A 225 25.06 10.74 2.78
C ALA A 225 25.69 11.09 4.15
N GLY A 226 27.03 11.15 4.21
CA GLY A 226 27.73 11.59 5.42
C GLY A 226 27.61 13.10 5.65
N PRO A 227 28.14 13.62 6.77
CA PRO A 227 28.19 15.05 7.04
C PRO A 227 28.85 15.81 5.89
N VAL A 228 28.27 16.95 5.50
CA VAL A 228 28.81 17.79 4.43
C VAL A 228 30.02 18.56 4.93
N ASP A 229 31.14 18.45 4.20
CA ASP A 229 32.32 19.25 4.48
C ASP A 229 32.01 20.73 4.16
N ALA A 230 32.13 21.60 5.16
CA ALA A 230 31.82 23.02 5.02
C ALA A 230 32.73 23.75 4.01
N LYS A 231 33.94 23.25 3.74
CA LYS A 231 34.88 23.86 2.79
C LYS A 231 34.63 23.43 1.36
N THR A 232 34.41 22.13 1.14
CA THR A 232 34.27 21.57 -0.20
C THR A 232 32.82 21.46 -0.66
N GLY A 233 31.86 21.50 0.28
CA GLY A 233 30.44 21.25 0.06
C GLY A 233 30.11 19.81 -0.36
N VAL A 234 31.10 18.91 -0.33
CA VAL A 234 30.91 17.51 -0.70
C VAL A 234 30.50 16.72 0.55
N PRO A 235 29.44 15.89 0.47
CA PRO A 235 29.09 14.97 1.55
C PRO A 235 30.22 13.98 1.81
N GLY A 236 30.51 13.71 3.09
CA GLY A 236 31.38 12.61 3.48
C GLY A 236 30.75 11.24 3.21
N VAL A 237 31.50 10.17 3.49
CA VAL A 237 31.01 8.80 3.39
C VAL A 237 29.88 8.57 4.41
N GLY A 238 28.78 8.02 3.94
CA GLY A 238 27.61 7.68 4.75
C GLY A 238 27.87 6.58 5.79
N PRO A 239 26.95 6.40 6.74
CA PRO A 239 27.02 5.28 7.69
C PRO A 239 26.93 3.92 6.99
N ALA A 240 27.51 2.89 7.61
CA ALA A 240 27.36 1.50 7.20
C ALA A 240 25.90 1.07 7.22
N GLN A 241 25.46 0.43 6.14
CA GLN A 241 24.14 -0.17 6.04
C GLN A 241 24.30 -1.66 5.77
N ASP A 242 23.94 -2.47 6.75
CA ASP A 242 24.02 -3.94 6.71
C ASP A 242 22.64 -4.59 6.52
N VAL A 243 21.55 -3.81 6.42
CA VAL A 243 20.21 -4.34 6.16
C VAL A 243 19.55 -3.77 4.92
N PHE A 244 18.62 -4.55 4.34
CA PHE A 244 17.68 -4.11 3.30
C PHE A 244 16.24 -4.51 3.66
N TYR A 245 15.27 -3.82 3.09
CA TYR A 245 13.84 -3.93 3.37
C TYR A 245 13.14 -4.75 2.27
N ASP A 246 12.54 -5.88 2.61
CA ASP A 246 11.80 -6.76 1.68
C ASP A 246 10.68 -6.01 0.96
N ASN A 247 10.58 -6.17 -0.36
CA ASN A 247 9.57 -5.46 -1.16
C ASN A 247 8.13 -6.00 -0.93
N THR A 248 8.00 -7.24 -0.49
CA THR A 248 6.74 -7.97 -0.40
C THR A 248 6.34 -8.31 1.04
N ARG A 249 7.30 -8.73 1.86
CA ARG A 249 7.05 -9.19 3.23
C ARG A 249 7.08 -8.02 4.19
N VAL A 250 6.18 -8.10 5.16
CA VAL A 250 5.99 -7.04 6.17
C VAL A 250 6.25 -7.56 7.57
N ALA A 251 6.54 -6.64 8.48
CA ALA A 251 6.79 -6.90 9.88
C ALA A 251 6.06 -5.87 10.75
N LEU A 252 5.69 -6.29 11.95
CA LEU A 252 5.38 -5.38 13.05
C LEU A 252 6.68 -5.15 13.83
N TYR A 253 7.15 -3.92 13.85
CA TYR A 253 8.27 -3.51 14.68
C TYR A 253 7.74 -3.18 16.07
N VAL A 254 8.36 -3.77 17.08
CA VAL A 254 7.98 -3.57 18.48
C VAL A 254 9.21 -3.10 19.24
N ASN A 255 9.05 -2.02 20.01
CA ASN A 255 10.06 -1.56 20.96
C ASN A 255 9.44 -1.52 22.36
N ALA A 256 9.90 -2.41 23.23
CA ALA A 256 9.48 -2.50 24.63
C ALA A 256 10.60 -2.09 25.60
N GLY A 257 11.49 -1.18 25.17
CA GLY A 257 12.63 -0.69 25.95
C GLY A 257 13.99 -1.30 25.56
N GLY A 258 14.00 -2.38 24.79
CA GLY A 258 15.22 -3.03 24.28
C GLY A 258 15.67 -2.58 22.89
N GLY A 259 15.00 -1.59 22.28
CA GLY A 259 15.18 -1.22 20.87
C GLY A 259 14.14 -1.87 19.96
N TRP A 260 14.21 -1.57 18.67
CA TRP A 260 13.24 -2.05 17.68
C TRP A 260 13.51 -3.49 17.28
N GLU A 261 12.52 -4.36 17.52
CA GLU A 261 12.56 -5.76 17.12
C GLU A 261 11.54 -6.03 16.00
N PRO A 262 11.96 -6.51 14.81
CA PRO A 262 11.03 -6.88 13.75
C PRO A 262 10.33 -8.20 14.06
N LYS A 263 8.99 -8.21 14.03
CA LYS A 263 8.15 -9.42 14.10
C LYS A 263 7.57 -9.71 12.72
N PRO A 264 8.11 -10.69 11.96
CA PRO A 264 7.59 -11.03 10.65
C PRO A 264 6.11 -11.38 10.71
N LEU A 265 5.31 -10.77 9.83
CA LEU A 265 3.88 -11.05 9.75
C LEU A 265 3.62 -11.99 8.59
N SER A 266 2.74 -12.97 8.80
CA SER A 266 2.30 -13.91 7.77
C SER A 266 0.78 -13.87 7.68
N GLY A 267 0.23 -13.97 6.47
CA GLY A 267 -1.22 -13.89 6.26
C GLY A 267 -1.82 -12.49 6.45
N VAL A 268 -1.02 -11.43 6.34
CA VAL A 268 -1.55 -10.06 6.29
C VAL A 268 -2.26 -9.86 4.95
N PRO A 269 -3.52 -9.37 4.96
CA PRO A 269 -4.22 -8.96 3.75
C PRO A 269 -3.46 -7.93 2.92
N ARG A 270 -3.81 -7.77 1.65
CA ARG A 270 -3.09 -6.87 0.73
C ARG A 270 -4.02 -5.95 -0.07
N TYR A 271 -5.20 -6.42 -0.44
CA TYR A 271 -6.06 -5.73 -1.41
C TYR A 271 -7.43 -5.33 -0.84
N ASN A 272 -7.89 -5.98 0.22
CA ASN A 272 -9.22 -5.76 0.79
C ASN A 272 -9.12 -5.24 2.22
N ASP A 273 -10.17 -4.54 2.64
CA ASP A 273 -10.28 -4.00 3.98
C ASP A 273 -10.93 -5.02 4.93
N TYR A 274 -10.38 -5.09 6.15
CA TYR A 274 -10.84 -6.00 7.20
C TYR A 274 -11.03 -5.22 8.50
N ASN A 275 -12.25 -5.31 9.04
CA ASN A 275 -12.60 -4.84 10.38
C ASN A 275 -12.08 -3.42 10.67
N LEU A 276 -12.39 -2.44 9.82
CA LEU A 276 -11.96 -1.05 10.01
C LEU A 276 -12.55 -0.42 11.28
N GLY A 277 -13.65 -0.97 11.78
CA GLY A 277 -14.25 -0.68 13.08
C GLY A 277 -13.71 -1.51 14.25
N ALA A 278 -12.48 -2.05 14.17
CA ALA A 278 -11.91 -2.91 15.22
C ALA A 278 -11.77 -2.26 16.61
N ILE A 279 -11.93 -0.94 16.72
CA ILE A 279 -11.92 -0.24 18.01
C ILE A 279 -13.19 -0.64 18.76
N GLU A 280 -13.04 -1.38 19.86
CA GLU A 280 -14.19 -1.92 20.61
C GLU A 280 -14.98 -0.85 21.36
N ALA A 281 -14.34 0.27 21.67
CA ALA A 281 -14.97 1.39 22.35
C ALA A 281 -15.73 2.29 21.39
N THR A 282 -16.82 2.87 21.89
CA THR A 282 -17.59 3.88 21.13
C THR A 282 -16.71 5.13 20.94
N THR A 283 -16.52 5.52 19.69
CA THR A 283 -15.74 6.71 19.33
C THR A 283 -16.61 7.94 19.15
N ALA A 284 -16.01 9.14 19.18
CA ALA A 284 -16.73 10.38 19.03
C ALA A 284 -17.30 10.51 17.62
N LEU A 285 -16.58 10.04 16.60
CA LEU A 285 -17.14 9.98 15.25
C LEU A 285 -18.25 8.94 15.13
N ASP A 286 -18.19 7.80 15.84
CA ASP A 286 -19.31 6.84 15.85
C ASP A 286 -20.59 7.46 16.41
N VAL A 287 -20.49 8.23 17.50
CA VAL A 287 -21.62 8.96 18.09
C VAL A 287 -22.11 10.04 17.15
N GLY A 288 -21.19 10.87 16.64
CA GLY A 288 -21.51 11.96 15.73
C GLY A 288 -22.22 11.51 14.46
N LEU A 289 -21.68 10.50 13.76
CA LEU A 289 -22.25 9.99 12.52
C LEU A 289 -23.55 9.21 12.72
N ALA A 290 -23.67 8.48 13.85
CA ALA A 290 -24.92 7.82 14.19
C ALA A 290 -26.05 8.83 14.40
N ALA A 291 -25.75 9.98 15.03
CA ALA A 291 -26.72 11.05 15.21
C ALA A 291 -27.14 11.69 13.88
N THR A 292 -26.23 11.84 12.91
CA THR A 292 -26.57 12.44 11.60
C THR A 292 -27.15 11.46 10.58
N GLY A 293 -27.20 10.17 10.90
CA GLY A 293 -27.58 9.12 9.95
C GLY A 293 -26.59 8.93 8.80
N PHE A 294 -25.37 9.48 8.89
CA PHE A 294 -24.34 9.27 7.87
C PHE A 294 -23.75 7.87 7.98
N ALA A 295 -23.57 7.22 6.83
CA ALA A 295 -22.87 5.95 6.77
C ALA A 295 -21.44 6.12 7.29
N LYS A 296 -21.01 5.20 8.14
CA LYS A 296 -19.66 5.25 8.70
C LYS A 296 -18.66 4.87 7.60
N PRO A 297 -17.63 5.70 7.32
CA PRO A 297 -16.64 5.36 6.28
C PRO A 297 -15.91 4.03 6.52
N TRP A 298 -15.86 3.58 7.77
CA TRP A 298 -15.26 2.30 8.17
C TRP A 298 -16.26 1.12 8.18
N GLU A 299 -17.54 1.35 7.88
CA GLU A 299 -18.50 0.27 7.59
C GLU A 299 -18.31 -0.20 6.15
N VAL A 300 -17.17 -0.85 5.91
CA VAL A 300 -16.96 -1.60 4.67
C VAL A 300 -17.71 -2.93 4.75
N PRO A 301 -18.31 -3.43 3.65
CA PRO A 301 -18.84 -4.78 3.56
C PRO A 301 -17.72 -5.77 3.89
N SER A 302 -17.66 -6.21 5.15
CA SER A 302 -16.43 -6.75 5.72
C SER A 302 -16.00 -8.01 4.96
N ALA A 303 -14.72 -8.10 4.61
CA ALA A 303 -14.12 -9.34 4.13
C ALA A 303 -13.97 -10.42 5.23
N GLY A 304 -14.42 -10.13 6.46
CA GLY A 304 -14.43 -11.03 7.60
C GLY A 304 -13.69 -10.45 8.82
N LYS A 305 -13.61 -11.24 9.89
CA LYS A 305 -12.79 -10.91 11.06
C LYS A 305 -11.33 -11.26 10.77
N LEU A 306 -10.41 -10.34 11.00
CA LEU A 306 -8.97 -10.61 10.96
C LEU A 306 -8.49 -11.06 12.34
N SER A 307 -7.64 -12.08 12.38
CA SER A 307 -7.06 -12.59 13.62
C SER A 307 -5.72 -13.27 13.34
N VAL A 308 -4.68 -12.47 13.10
CA VAL A 308 -3.34 -12.99 12.84
C VAL A 308 -2.48 -12.83 14.10
N PRO A 309 -1.98 -13.92 14.71
CA PRO A 309 -1.12 -13.81 15.89
C PRO A 309 0.22 -13.17 15.52
N VAL A 310 0.76 -12.36 16.42
CA VAL A 310 2.11 -11.79 16.30
C VAL A 310 2.98 -12.36 17.43
N ALA A 311 4.21 -12.73 17.11
CA ALA A 311 5.15 -13.25 18.09
C ALA A 311 5.46 -12.19 19.18
N SER A 312 5.54 -12.62 20.44
CA SER A 312 5.87 -11.75 21.58
C SER A 312 7.23 -11.07 21.40
N ALA A 313 7.35 -9.83 21.87
CA ALA A 313 8.60 -9.06 21.88
C ALA A 313 9.46 -9.41 23.09
N ALA A 314 10.79 -9.36 22.91
CA ALA A 314 11.72 -9.53 24.03
C ALA A 314 11.51 -8.42 25.08
N GLY A 315 11.41 -8.79 26.36
CA GLY A 315 11.10 -7.87 27.46
C GLY A 315 9.61 -7.50 27.61
N ALA A 316 8.74 -8.07 26.78
CA ALA A 316 7.29 -7.95 26.85
C ALA A 316 6.61 -9.31 26.56
N GLU A 317 7.16 -10.39 27.11
CA GLU A 317 6.67 -11.76 26.92
C GLU A 317 5.25 -11.95 27.46
N ASP A 318 4.86 -11.14 28.45
CA ASP A 318 3.52 -11.09 29.02
C ASP A 318 2.51 -10.37 28.12
N VAL A 319 2.96 -9.58 27.14
CA VAL A 319 2.08 -8.85 26.22
C VAL A 319 1.76 -9.72 25.01
N LYS A 320 0.46 -9.86 24.71
CA LYS A 320 -0.03 -10.55 23.52
C LYS A 320 -0.39 -9.54 22.44
N LEU A 321 0.15 -9.74 21.24
CA LEU A 321 -0.07 -8.93 20.06
C LEU A 321 -0.82 -9.72 18.99
N ARG A 322 -1.85 -9.12 18.40
CA ARG A 322 -2.66 -9.76 17.35
C ARG A 322 -3.16 -8.73 16.34
N LEU A 323 -3.16 -9.08 15.06
CA LEU A 323 -3.76 -8.25 14.02
C LEU A 323 -5.26 -8.48 13.98
N VAL A 324 -6.02 -7.41 14.16
CA VAL A 324 -7.49 -7.44 14.24
C VAL A 324 -8.18 -6.60 13.20
N GLY A 325 -7.45 -5.71 12.52
CA GLY A 325 -7.95 -4.90 11.42
C GLY A 325 -6.86 -4.62 10.39
N TYR A 326 -7.26 -4.34 9.15
CA TYR A 326 -6.38 -3.96 8.06
C TYR A 326 -7.13 -3.06 7.08
N ALA A 327 -6.54 -1.93 6.73
CA ALA A 327 -7.00 -1.09 5.64
C ALA A 327 -5.97 -1.16 4.52
N ALA A 328 -6.38 -1.53 3.31
CA ALA A 328 -5.48 -1.66 2.16
C ALA A 328 -4.99 -0.31 1.64
N TYR A 329 -5.87 0.70 1.71
CA TYR A 329 -5.61 2.05 1.24
C TYR A 329 -6.43 3.06 2.05
N ALA A 330 -5.81 3.68 3.05
CA ALA A 330 -6.49 4.61 3.94
C ALA A 330 -5.60 5.79 4.34
N GLU A 331 -6.26 6.86 4.75
CA GLU A 331 -5.63 7.99 5.42
C GLU A 331 -5.91 7.91 6.93
N PRO A 332 -4.93 8.26 7.79
CA PRO A 332 -5.15 8.30 9.21
C PRO A 332 -6.09 9.47 9.54
N GLN A 333 -7.24 9.16 10.14
CA GLN A 333 -8.15 10.15 10.68
C GLN A 333 -8.06 10.14 12.20
N ALA A 334 -7.88 11.31 12.78
CA ALA A 334 -7.94 11.48 14.24
C ALA A 334 -9.38 11.28 14.71
N ASP A 335 -9.53 10.54 15.81
CA ASP A 335 -10.80 10.28 16.48
C ASP A 335 -10.55 10.26 17.99
N TRP A 336 -11.62 10.11 18.77
CA TRP A 336 -11.57 10.12 20.22
C TRP A 336 -12.35 8.95 20.77
N VAL A 337 -11.78 8.27 21.76
CA VAL A 337 -12.46 7.22 22.52
C VAL A 337 -12.76 7.76 23.91
N LYS A 338 -13.99 7.57 24.38
CA LYS A 338 -14.39 7.89 25.75
C LYS A 338 -13.60 7.02 26.72
N VAL A 339 -12.98 7.62 27.72
CA VAL A 339 -12.31 6.90 28.80
C VAL A 339 -13.32 6.77 29.94
N GLU A 340 -13.64 5.53 30.34
CA GLU A 340 -14.46 5.33 31.53
C GLU A 340 -13.60 5.56 32.79
N PRO A 341 -14.16 6.14 33.88
CA PRO A 341 -13.39 6.51 35.08
C PRO A 341 -12.56 5.36 35.68
N ASP A 342 -13.05 4.13 35.57
CA ASP A 342 -12.39 2.93 36.09
C ASP A 342 -11.18 2.47 35.25
N ASP A 343 -11.07 2.94 33.99
CA ASP A 343 -10.04 2.56 33.01
C ASP A 343 -8.85 3.57 32.95
N THR A 344 -8.85 4.56 33.85
CA THR A 344 -7.84 5.63 33.93
C THR A 344 -6.41 5.14 34.18
N ARG A 345 -6.20 3.88 34.59
CA ARG A 345 -4.87 3.30 34.89
C ARG A 345 -4.01 3.08 33.64
N GLY A 346 -4.60 3.03 32.45
CA GLY A 346 -3.89 2.84 31.17
C GLY A 346 -3.73 4.12 30.34
N VAL A 347 -4.28 5.25 30.78
CA VAL A 347 -4.14 6.53 30.09
C VAL A 347 -2.83 7.16 30.55
N SER A 348 -1.97 7.53 29.59
CA SER A 348 -0.70 8.19 29.89
C SER A 348 -0.93 9.34 30.87
N ALA A 349 -0.24 9.36 32.01
CA ALA A 349 -0.40 10.35 33.08
C ALA A 349 -0.21 11.82 32.63
N GLY A 350 0.30 12.05 31.41
CA GLY A 350 0.39 13.38 30.78
C GLY A 350 -0.83 13.80 29.92
N ASN A 351 -1.76 12.90 29.61
CA ASN A 351 -2.93 13.16 28.75
C ASN A 351 -4.29 12.97 29.44
N SER A 352 -4.32 12.63 30.74
CA SER A 352 -5.51 12.23 31.51
C SER A 352 -6.48 13.37 31.88
N ASN A 353 -6.63 14.36 31.01
CA ASN A 353 -7.60 15.46 31.22
C ASN A 353 -7.99 16.13 29.90
N THR A 354 -8.39 15.33 28.91
CA THR A 354 -8.86 15.86 27.63
C THR A 354 -10.38 15.68 27.53
N PRO A 355 -11.17 16.62 28.08
CA PRO A 355 -12.60 16.60 27.91
C PRO A 355 -12.94 16.80 26.43
N LEU A 356 -14.01 16.16 26.00
CA LEU A 356 -14.52 16.23 24.63
C LEU A 356 -15.96 16.75 24.67
N ARG A 357 -16.31 17.54 23.65
CA ARG A 357 -17.66 18.03 23.43
C ARG A 357 -18.03 17.75 21.97
N ILE A 358 -19.26 17.30 21.76
CA ILE A 358 -19.83 17.14 20.41
C ILE A 358 -20.86 18.25 20.23
N VAL A 359 -20.69 19.09 19.20
CA VAL A 359 -21.63 20.16 18.86
C VAL A 359 -22.28 19.82 17.52
N TYR A 360 -23.60 19.64 17.53
CA TYR A 360 -24.38 19.26 16.37
C TYR A 360 -24.90 20.48 15.62
N VAL A 361 -24.81 20.46 14.30
CA VAL A 361 -25.50 21.40 13.41
C VAL A 361 -26.86 20.83 13.05
N HIS A 362 -27.90 21.63 13.21
CA HIS A 362 -29.27 21.34 12.82
C HIS A 362 -29.71 22.31 11.72
N SER A 363 -30.45 21.82 10.74
CA SER A 363 -30.89 22.60 9.58
C SER A 363 -32.39 22.44 9.39
N ASP A 364 -33.12 23.55 9.54
CA ASP A 364 -34.56 23.62 9.23
C ASP A 364 -34.80 23.88 7.72
N LEU A 365 -33.76 23.77 6.88
CA LEU A 365 -33.91 23.78 5.43
C LEU A 365 -34.53 22.45 4.98
N PRO A 366 -35.61 22.49 4.18
CA PRO A 366 -36.18 21.28 3.62
C PRO A 366 -35.21 20.65 2.62
N ASP A 367 -35.17 19.32 2.57
CA ASP A 367 -34.47 18.55 1.54
C ASP A 367 -35.14 18.71 0.16
N ASP A 368 -34.58 18.05 -0.86
CA ASP A 368 -35.13 18.05 -2.23
C ASP A 368 -36.58 17.54 -2.33
N LYS A 369 -37.10 16.90 -1.27
CA LYS A 369 -38.48 16.41 -1.16
C LYS A 369 -39.37 17.31 -0.30
N GLY A 370 -38.87 18.46 0.15
CA GLY A 370 -39.62 19.37 1.00
C GLY A 370 -39.64 18.96 2.48
N LYS A 371 -38.92 17.90 2.88
CA LYS A 371 -38.92 17.39 4.25
C LYS A 371 -37.82 18.07 5.07
N VAL A 372 -38.19 18.63 6.21
CA VAL A 372 -37.24 19.05 7.24
C VAL A 372 -36.91 17.83 8.10
N HIS A 373 -35.62 17.57 8.29
CA HIS A 373 -35.15 16.47 9.12
C HIS A 373 -34.82 17.01 10.52
N GLU A 374 -35.23 16.29 11.55
CA GLU A 374 -34.90 16.62 12.95
C GLU A 374 -33.49 16.12 13.32
N GLU A 375 -32.93 15.21 12.52
CA GLU A 375 -31.58 14.72 12.72
C GLU A 375 -30.53 15.82 12.42
N PRO A 376 -29.44 15.89 13.19
CA PRO A 376 -28.36 16.82 12.90
C PRO A 376 -27.74 16.55 11.54
N VAL A 377 -27.35 17.60 10.83
CA VAL A 377 -26.70 17.51 9.52
C VAL A 377 -25.18 17.37 9.60
N TYR A 378 -24.57 17.75 10.73
CA TYR A 378 -23.12 17.67 10.90
C TYR A 378 -22.70 17.69 12.38
N PRO A 379 -21.72 16.88 12.82
CA PRO A 379 -21.16 16.96 14.16
C PRO A 379 -19.76 17.62 14.17
N PHE A 380 -19.56 18.61 15.04
CA PHE A 380 -18.25 19.11 15.41
C PHE A 380 -17.75 18.38 16.65
N ILE A 381 -16.54 17.83 16.58
CA ILE A 381 -15.90 17.16 17.71
C ILE A 381 -14.76 18.04 18.17
N VAL A 382 -14.87 18.60 19.37
CA VAL A 382 -13.91 19.56 19.92
C VAL A 382 -13.38 19.09 21.27
N ALA A 383 -12.10 19.33 21.52
CA ALA A 383 -11.43 19.07 22.78
C ALA A 383 -11.08 20.41 23.45
N PRO A 384 -11.94 20.95 24.33
CA PRO A 384 -11.86 22.36 24.73
C PRO A 384 -10.56 22.80 25.41
N LYS A 385 -9.83 21.86 26.03
CA LYS A 385 -8.55 22.13 26.70
C LYS A 385 -7.32 22.03 25.78
N VAL A 386 -7.49 21.57 24.54
CA VAL A 386 -6.39 21.35 23.59
C VAL A 386 -6.49 22.43 22.49
N PRO A 387 -5.63 23.46 22.48
CA PRO A 387 -5.76 24.60 21.56
C PRO A 387 -5.97 24.26 20.08
N VAL A 388 -5.28 23.24 19.56
CA VAL A 388 -5.45 22.80 18.16
C VAL A 388 -6.78 22.09 17.89
N SER A 389 -7.39 21.49 18.91
CA SER A 389 -8.62 20.69 18.80
C SER A 389 -9.83 21.35 19.45
N ARG A 390 -9.66 22.53 20.06
CA ARG A 390 -10.75 23.33 20.63
C ARG A 390 -11.54 24.11 19.58
N VAL A 391 -11.05 24.10 18.34
CA VAL A 391 -11.68 24.76 17.19
C VAL A 391 -11.94 23.75 16.10
N ALA A 392 -13.12 23.82 15.50
CA ALA A 392 -13.50 23.02 14.35
C ALA A 392 -14.19 23.90 13.31
N ASN A 393 -13.84 23.67 12.04
CA ASN A 393 -14.34 24.44 10.91
C ASN A 393 -15.14 23.50 9.99
N ALA A 394 -16.24 23.99 9.39
CA ALA A 394 -17.02 23.25 8.40
C ALA A 394 -17.20 24.04 7.09
N ALA A 395 -17.52 23.30 6.03
CA ALA A 395 -17.90 23.82 4.71
C ALA A 395 -16.90 24.82 4.07
N GLY A 396 -15.59 24.60 4.27
CA GLY A 396 -14.56 25.45 3.70
C GLY A 396 -14.41 26.81 4.39
N ASN A 397 -14.42 26.81 5.73
CA ASN A 397 -14.35 28.01 6.58
C ASN A 397 -15.57 28.94 6.43
N VAL A 398 -16.77 28.33 6.32
CA VAL A 398 -18.03 29.10 6.35
C VAL A 398 -18.54 29.22 7.78
N LEU A 399 -18.38 28.16 8.58
CA LEU A 399 -18.79 28.09 9.98
C LEU A 399 -17.62 27.56 10.82
N ASP A 400 -17.23 28.35 11.81
CA ASP A 400 -16.20 28.05 12.79
C ASP A 400 -16.82 27.92 14.18
N VAL A 401 -16.52 26.83 14.88
CA VAL A 401 -16.92 26.60 16.27
C VAL A 401 -15.68 26.53 17.14
N GLU A 402 -15.53 27.46 18.07
CA GLU A 402 -14.53 27.39 19.15
C GLU A 402 -15.22 27.02 20.46
N TYR A 403 -14.65 26.08 21.19
CA TYR A 403 -15.17 25.63 22.48
C TYR A 403 -14.08 25.70 23.55
N THR A 404 -14.30 26.43 24.64
CA THR A 404 -13.36 26.57 25.75
C THR A 404 -13.95 26.07 27.07
N LEU A 405 -13.10 25.64 28.02
CA LEU A 405 -13.57 25.02 29.27
C LEU A 405 -12.69 25.33 30.49
N GLY A 406 -13.34 25.78 31.57
CA GLY A 406 -12.80 25.95 32.92
C GLY A 406 -11.95 27.20 33.09
N ALA A 407 -11.59 27.56 34.32
CA ALA A 407 -10.90 28.85 34.57
C ALA A 407 -9.54 29.02 33.86
N LYS A 408 -8.81 27.92 33.61
CA LYS A 408 -7.45 27.96 33.01
C LYS A 408 -7.46 27.87 31.48
N HIS A 409 -8.39 27.09 30.91
CA HIS A 409 -8.46 26.83 29.46
C HIS A 409 -9.74 27.38 28.82
N GLY A 410 -10.60 27.99 29.64
CA GLY A 410 -11.79 28.74 29.28
C GLY A 410 -11.43 30.08 28.67
N MET A 411 -12.45 30.73 28.13
CA MET A 411 -12.32 32.09 27.64
C MET A 411 -12.23 33.03 28.84
N THR A 412 -11.17 33.85 28.91
CA THR A 412 -11.09 34.89 29.94
C THR A 412 -12.24 35.88 29.77
N ASP A 413 -12.70 36.49 30.86
CA ASP A 413 -13.80 37.46 30.77
C ASP A 413 -13.44 38.66 29.89
N ASP A 414 -12.17 39.06 29.85
CA ASP A 414 -11.69 40.09 28.92
C ASP A 414 -11.84 39.66 27.45
N ARG A 415 -11.45 38.42 27.14
CA ARG A 415 -11.60 37.87 25.78
C ARG A 415 -13.06 37.71 25.41
N TRP A 416 -13.89 37.19 26.32
CA TRP A 416 -15.33 37.07 26.13
C TRP A 416 -15.96 38.43 25.81
N ARG A 417 -15.62 39.44 26.63
CA ARG A 417 -16.07 40.81 26.48
C ARG A 417 -15.60 41.44 25.16
N ALA A 418 -14.38 41.14 24.70
CA ALA A 418 -13.90 41.58 23.39
C ALA A 418 -14.65 40.91 22.22
N LEU A 419 -14.90 39.61 22.32
CA LEU A 419 -15.60 38.84 21.28
C LEU A 419 -17.11 39.10 21.24
N SER A 420 -17.72 39.57 22.33
CA SER A 420 -19.13 39.97 22.38
C SER A 420 -19.40 41.38 21.85
N GLU A 421 -18.34 42.11 21.48
CA GLU A 421 -18.46 43.54 21.25
C GLU A 421 -19.09 43.88 19.89
N VAL A 422 -20.02 44.85 19.89
CA VAL A 422 -20.67 45.28 18.66
C VAL A 422 -19.67 46.06 17.82
N VAL A 423 -19.48 45.64 16.57
CA VAL A 423 -18.66 46.35 15.58
C VAL A 423 -19.57 46.94 14.51
N PRO A 424 -19.13 47.98 13.77
CA PRO A 424 -19.92 48.53 12.67
C PRO A 424 -20.29 47.49 11.61
N ASP A 425 -21.46 47.61 11.02
CA ASP A 425 -21.90 46.70 9.95
C ASP A 425 -20.94 46.73 8.75
N GLY A 426 -20.66 45.55 8.20
CA GLY A 426 -19.71 45.36 7.09
C GLY A 426 -18.25 45.28 7.52
N THR A 427 -17.95 45.35 8.83
CA THR A 427 -16.60 45.16 9.35
C THR A 427 -16.12 43.74 9.10
N ARG A 428 -14.90 43.58 8.57
CA ARG A 428 -14.24 42.26 8.38
C ARG A 428 -13.34 41.91 9.56
N HIS A 429 -12.60 42.88 10.07
CA HIS A 429 -11.74 42.73 11.24
C HIS A 429 -11.88 43.94 12.14
N ALA A 430 -11.81 43.74 13.45
CA ALA A 430 -11.76 44.81 14.42
C ALA A 430 -10.65 44.57 15.45
N LEU A 431 -10.06 45.65 15.96
CA LEU A 431 -9.25 45.62 17.16
C LEU A 431 -10.05 46.14 18.34
N VAL A 432 -10.14 45.33 19.39
CA VAL A 432 -10.58 45.79 20.72
C VAL A 432 -9.32 46.12 21.50
N VAL A 433 -9.17 47.39 21.86
CA VAL A 433 -7.99 47.92 22.54
C VAL A 433 -8.40 48.36 23.93
N GLU A 434 -7.72 47.83 24.94
CA GLU A 434 -7.89 48.18 26.34
C GLU A 434 -6.57 48.67 26.93
N ILE A 435 -6.60 49.79 27.63
CA ILE A 435 -5.47 50.32 28.39
C ILE A 435 -5.94 50.34 29.84
N PRO A 436 -5.45 49.41 30.68
CA PRO A 436 -5.80 49.37 32.09
C PRO A 436 -5.47 50.70 32.75
N ALA A 437 -6.25 51.10 33.75
CA ALA A 437 -5.96 52.28 34.55
C ALA A 437 -4.56 52.13 35.21
N GLY A 438 -3.65 53.04 34.87
CA GLY A 438 -2.35 53.18 35.55
C GLY A 438 -2.39 54.32 36.56
N ASP A 439 -1.28 54.54 37.28
CA ASP A 439 -1.14 55.66 38.22
C ASP A 439 -1.37 57.00 37.51
N GLY A 440 -2.58 57.56 37.66
CA GLY A 440 -2.99 58.84 37.08
C GLY A 440 -3.60 58.81 35.67
N GLN A 441 -3.85 57.64 35.07
CA GLN A 441 -4.53 57.52 33.77
C GLN A 441 -5.87 56.79 33.88
N ALA A 442 -6.91 57.33 33.24
CA ALA A 442 -8.22 56.68 33.16
C ALA A 442 -8.15 55.43 32.27
N GLU A 443 -8.90 54.38 32.63
CA GLU A 443 -9.07 53.20 31.80
C GLU A 443 -9.61 53.60 30.42
N PHE A 444 -8.98 53.13 29.36
CA PHE A 444 -9.45 53.33 28.00
C PHE A 444 -9.88 51.99 27.39
N ARG A 445 -11.03 51.97 26.75
CA ARG A 445 -11.50 50.86 25.91
C ARG A 445 -12.04 51.41 24.60
N GLY A 446 -11.59 50.86 23.48
CA GLY A 446 -12.04 51.26 22.15
C GLY A 446 -12.13 50.08 21.20
N VAL A 447 -13.08 50.15 20.27
CA VAL A 447 -13.31 49.15 19.22
C VAL A 447 -13.12 49.82 17.89
N PHE A 448 -12.19 49.30 17.10
CA PHE A 448 -11.80 49.93 15.84
C PHE A 448 -11.95 48.93 14.70
N PRO A 449 -12.80 49.19 13.69
CA PRO A 449 -12.73 48.42 12.45
C PRO A 449 -11.37 48.69 11.79
N VAL A 450 -10.69 47.62 11.37
CA VAL A 450 -9.34 47.72 10.80
C VAL A 450 -9.19 46.86 9.55
N ASP A 451 -8.32 47.33 8.68
CA ASP A 451 -7.75 46.60 7.55
C ASP A 451 -6.22 46.75 7.60
N ALA A 452 -5.52 46.02 6.73
CA ALA A 452 -4.09 46.25 6.53
C ALA A 452 -3.85 47.70 6.08
N GLY A 453 -3.01 48.43 6.82
CA GLY A 453 -2.72 49.85 6.63
C GLY A 453 -3.47 50.80 7.57
N SER A 454 -4.50 50.34 8.29
CA SER A 454 -5.25 51.18 9.23
C SER A 454 -4.35 51.74 10.34
N GLU A 455 -4.57 53.01 10.70
CA GLU A 455 -3.91 53.67 11.83
C GLU A 455 -4.98 54.18 12.80
N VAL A 456 -4.85 53.81 14.08
CA VAL A 456 -5.80 54.18 15.13
C VAL A 456 -5.04 54.71 16.35
N THR A 457 -5.64 55.65 17.07
CA THR A 457 -5.08 56.19 18.32
C THR A 457 -6.00 55.81 19.47
N ALA A 458 -5.44 55.22 20.52
CA ALA A 458 -6.17 54.66 21.66
C ALA A 458 -5.39 54.96 22.94
N GLY A 459 -5.98 55.72 23.87
CA GLY A 459 -5.38 56.08 25.18
C GLY A 459 -3.91 56.52 25.14
N GLY A 460 -3.53 57.34 24.16
CA GLY A 460 -2.16 57.84 23.98
C GLY A 460 -1.23 56.92 23.17
N TYR A 461 -1.65 55.69 22.86
CA TYR A 461 -0.94 54.78 21.96
C TYR A 461 -1.38 55.01 20.53
N ARG A 462 -0.45 54.86 19.59
CA ARG A 462 -0.71 54.84 18.15
C ARG A 462 -0.49 53.43 17.62
N LEU A 463 -1.52 52.86 17.01
CA LEU A 463 -1.53 51.50 16.49
C LEU A 463 -1.64 51.55 14.97
N LYS A 464 -0.68 50.97 14.27
CA LYS A 464 -0.71 50.81 12.81
C LYS A 464 -0.80 49.33 12.46
N VAL A 465 -1.89 48.91 11.84
CA VAL A 465 -2.07 47.52 11.40
C VAL A 465 -1.25 47.30 10.14
N SER A 466 -0.14 46.58 10.27
CA SER A 466 0.76 46.29 9.15
C SER A 466 0.22 45.19 8.26
N GLN A 467 -0.40 44.18 8.86
CA GLN A 467 -0.91 42.99 8.18
C GLN A 467 -2.08 42.40 8.98
N VAL A 468 -3.07 41.85 8.27
CA VAL A 468 -4.07 40.94 8.80
C VAL A 468 -4.09 39.72 7.89
N SER A 469 -4.02 38.52 8.47
CA SER A 469 -3.92 37.26 7.71
C SER A 469 -4.76 36.18 8.36
N PRO A 470 -5.50 35.35 7.57
CA PRO A 470 -6.32 34.26 8.10
C PRO A 470 -5.48 33.16 8.76
N GLU A 471 -4.21 33.05 8.37
CA GLU A 471 -3.22 32.15 8.96
C GLU A 471 -1.95 32.92 9.34
N PRO A 472 -1.22 32.48 10.38
CA PRO A 472 -0.01 33.17 10.78
C PRO A 472 1.10 32.94 9.75
N PRO A 473 1.98 33.93 9.50
CA PRO A 473 3.06 33.79 8.51
C PRO A 473 4.08 32.71 8.87
N PHE A 474 4.07 32.25 10.12
CA PHE A 474 4.87 31.14 10.62
C PHE A 474 3.98 30.20 11.42
N PRO A 475 4.20 28.87 11.34
CA PRO A 475 3.51 27.91 12.19
C PRO A 475 3.71 28.25 13.66
N ILE A 476 2.64 28.15 14.45
CA ILE A 476 2.73 28.31 15.90
C ILE A 476 3.58 27.14 16.42
N ILE A 477 4.73 27.45 17.02
CA ILE A 477 5.65 26.46 17.62
C ILE A 477 5.59 26.44 19.15
N THR A 478 4.84 27.37 19.75
CA THR A 478 4.66 27.46 21.20
C THR A 478 4.09 26.15 21.73
N GLU A 479 4.70 25.62 22.78
CA GLU A 479 4.24 24.38 23.42
C GLU A 479 2.78 24.51 23.89
N GLY A 480 1.98 23.47 23.67
CA GLY A 480 0.53 23.49 23.88
C GLY A 480 -0.28 24.09 22.72
N TYR A 481 0.29 25.00 21.92
CA TYR A 481 -0.37 25.63 20.76
C TYR A 481 0.21 25.19 19.41
N LYS A 482 1.13 24.22 19.44
CA LYS A 482 1.85 23.78 18.24
C LYS A 482 0.88 23.34 17.14
N ASN A 483 1.03 23.92 15.95
CA ASN A 483 0.17 23.70 14.78
C ASN A 483 -1.31 24.10 14.97
N ALA A 484 -1.66 24.85 16.01
CA ALA A 484 -2.98 25.43 16.12
C ALA A 484 -3.19 26.49 15.03
N GLN A 485 -4.41 26.59 14.52
CA GLN A 485 -4.79 27.55 13.48
C GLN A 485 -5.48 28.75 14.12
N SER A 486 -5.02 29.95 13.79
CA SER A 486 -5.60 31.24 14.19
C SER A 486 -5.17 32.29 13.20
N SER A 487 -6.07 33.20 12.85
CA SER A 487 -5.65 34.43 12.21
C SER A 487 -4.82 35.30 13.12
N VAL A 488 -4.09 36.21 12.48
CA VAL A 488 -3.19 37.13 13.16
C VAL A 488 -3.23 38.51 12.53
N ALA A 489 -3.22 39.54 13.37
CA ALA A 489 -2.93 40.91 12.98
C ALA A 489 -1.54 41.28 13.49
N VAL A 490 -0.69 41.82 12.62
CA VAL A 490 0.60 42.40 13.00
C VAL A 490 0.39 43.90 13.18
N VAL A 491 0.42 44.37 14.42
CA VAL A 491 0.11 45.75 14.81
C VAL A 491 1.37 46.43 15.31
N ARG A 492 1.85 47.44 14.59
CA ARG A 492 2.92 48.31 15.08
C ARG A 492 2.37 49.25 16.14
N VAL A 493 2.77 49.04 17.37
CA VAL A 493 2.38 49.84 18.54
C VAL A 493 3.46 50.88 18.80
N THR A 494 3.07 52.16 18.86
CA THR A 494 3.92 53.25 19.36
C THR A 494 3.38 53.70 20.70
N LYS A 495 4.18 53.52 21.75
CA LYS A 495 3.87 53.93 23.12
C LYS A 495 3.84 55.47 23.26
N PRO A 496 3.23 56.00 24.33
CA PRO A 496 3.26 57.44 24.62
C PRO A 496 4.68 58.03 24.76
N ASP A 497 5.66 57.23 25.20
CA ASP A 497 7.07 57.60 25.32
C ASP A 497 7.85 57.54 23.98
N GLY A 498 7.20 57.10 22.90
CA GLY A 498 7.78 56.95 21.57
C GLY A 498 8.43 55.59 21.28
N GLU A 499 8.52 54.67 22.25
CA GLU A 499 9.01 53.30 22.00
C GLU A 499 8.06 52.56 21.05
N LYS A 500 8.64 51.75 20.15
CA LYS A 500 7.89 51.01 19.12
C LYS A 500 8.16 49.52 19.19
N PHE A 501 7.12 48.74 18.94
CA PHE A 501 7.20 47.29 18.75
C PHE A 501 6.10 46.81 17.81
N ASP A 502 6.31 45.65 17.19
CA ASP A 502 5.31 44.95 16.39
C ASP A 502 4.66 43.86 17.25
N ARG A 503 3.38 44.01 17.54
CA ARG A 503 2.59 43.01 18.25
C ARG A 503 1.93 42.05 17.27
N TYR A 504 2.11 40.77 17.50
CA TYR A 504 1.36 39.71 16.81
C TYR A 504 0.14 39.40 17.66
N VAL A 505 -1.04 39.80 17.17
CA VAL A 505 -2.32 39.67 17.84
C VAL A 505 -3.07 38.49 17.22
N TYR A 506 -3.05 37.34 17.90
CA TYR A 506 -3.78 36.15 17.49
C TYR A 506 -5.24 36.26 17.92
N HIS A 507 -6.16 36.04 16.98
CA HIS A 507 -7.61 36.06 17.25
C HIS A 507 -8.02 35.00 18.29
N ARG A 508 -7.57 33.76 18.06
CA ARG A 508 -8.03 32.60 18.85
C ARG A 508 -7.19 32.32 20.08
N PHE A 509 -5.98 32.86 20.14
CA PHE A 509 -4.99 32.60 21.19
C PHE A 509 -4.33 33.89 21.69
N PRO A 510 -5.08 34.87 22.22
CA PRO A 510 -4.48 36.12 22.70
C PRO A 510 -3.43 35.91 23.81
N GLU A 511 -3.47 34.78 24.50
CA GLU A 511 -2.51 34.35 25.52
C GLU A 511 -1.09 34.10 24.98
N ILE A 512 -0.91 33.91 23.67
CA ILE A 512 0.40 33.78 23.02
C ILE A 512 0.78 35.00 22.17
N ASN A 513 0.11 36.15 22.39
CA ASN A 513 0.49 37.39 21.74
C ASN A 513 1.93 37.78 22.14
N GLN A 514 2.71 38.23 21.16
CA GLN A 514 4.13 38.56 21.35
C GLN A 514 4.47 39.93 20.79
N ASP A 515 5.37 40.61 21.48
CA ASP A 515 5.94 41.89 21.07
C ASP A 515 7.33 41.67 20.48
N LEU A 516 7.50 42.05 19.22
CA LEU A 516 8.76 42.02 18.50
C LEU A 516 9.31 43.44 18.42
N TYR A 517 10.57 43.61 18.83
CA TYR A 517 11.26 44.89 18.77
C TYR A 517 12.19 44.88 17.56
N PRO A 518 11.75 45.36 16.38
CA PRO A 518 12.54 45.30 15.15
C PRO A 518 13.87 46.06 15.27
N ASP A 519 13.90 47.12 16.08
CA ASP A 519 15.07 47.96 16.30
C ASP A 519 16.05 47.40 17.35
N LYS A 520 15.69 46.30 18.03
CA LYS A 520 16.51 45.65 19.07
C LYS A 520 16.83 44.22 18.66
N LEU A 521 18.00 44.00 18.06
CA LEU A 521 18.46 42.66 17.69
C LEU A 521 19.08 41.93 18.89
N ASN A 522 18.80 40.64 19.02
CA ASN A 522 19.46 39.77 19.98
C ASN A 522 20.87 39.34 19.50
N ALA A 523 21.60 38.56 20.30
CA ALA A 523 22.94 38.07 19.96
C ALA A 523 23.01 37.22 18.67
N ARG A 524 21.86 36.75 18.15
CA ARG A 524 21.76 35.99 16.89
C ARG A 524 21.31 36.87 15.71
N GLY A 525 21.24 38.19 15.87
CA GLY A 525 20.81 39.12 14.83
C GLY A 525 19.30 39.10 14.55
N MET A 526 18.50 38.46 15.41
CA MET A 526 17.04 38.40 15.26
C MET A 526 16.36 39.46 16.15
N PRO A 527 15.22 40.05 15.74
CA PRO A 527 14.45 40.95 16.60
C PRO A 527 14.16 40.33 17.96
N THR A 528 14.35 41.12 19.02
CA THR A 528 14.08 40.70 20.40
C THR A 528 12.59 40.47 20.57
N ARG A 529 12.23 39.33 21.16
CA ARG A 529 10.84 38.93 21.42
C ARG A 529 10.56 39.03 22.92
N LYS A 530 9.39 39.54 23.29
CA LYS A 530 8.87 39.56 24.65
C LYS A 530 7.41 39.14 24.66
N ASP A 531 6.92 38.75 25.84
CA ASP A 531 5.48 38.62 26.08
C ASP A 531 4.79 39.97 25.82
N ALA A 532 3.53 39.94 25.41
CA ALA A 532 2.76 41.15 25.15
C ALA A 532 2.77 42.08 26.38
N ASP A 533 3.25 43.30 26.18
CA ASP A 533 3.25 44.37 27.19
C ASP A 533 1.84 44.54 27.77
N PRO A 534 1.65 44.29 29.10
CA PRO A 534 0.33 44.29 29.73
C PRO A 534 -0.27 45.69 29.89
N ALA A 535 0.51 46.77 29.66
CA ALA A 535 0.03 48.14 29.71
C ALA A 535 -0.98 48.47 28.59
N ILE A 536 -1.00 47.67 27.53
CA ILE A 536 -2.01 47.74 26.48
C ILE A 536 -2.44 46.32 26.13
N ARG A 537 -3.74 46.05 26.07
CA ARG A 537 -4.29 44.78 25.61
C ARG A 537 -4.96 45.01 24.27
N ILE A 538 -4.64 44.15 23.31
CA ILE A 538 -5.18 44.24 21.95
C ILE A 538 -5.75 42.87 21.61
N TYR A 539 -7.02 42.83 21.26
CA TYR A 539 -7.72 41.64 20.78
C TYR A 539 -8.09 41.83 19.32
N LEU A 540 -7.84 40.82 18.50
CA LEU A 540 -8.34 40.76 17.13
C LEU A 540 -9.71 40.09 17.15
N VAL A 541 -10.70 40.69 16.51
CA VAL A 541 -12.04 40.13 16.31
C VAL A 541 -12.27 39.94 14.82
N GLU A 542 -12.52 38.70 14.42
CA GLU A 542 -12.86 38.35 13.04
C GLU A 542 -14.35 38.40 12.80
N CYS A 543 -14.73 38.93 11.63
CA CYS A 543 -16.11 39.15 11.22
C CYS A 543 -16.29 38.82 9.73
N ASP A 544 -15.38 38.07 9.11
CA ASP A 544 -15.44 37.68 7.70
C ASP A 544 -16.21 36.37 7.48
N GLN A 545 -16.28 35.52 8.49
CA GLN A 545 -17.02 34.24 8.50
C GLN A 545 -17.97 34.12 9.70
N LEU A 546 -18.77 33.04 9.73
CA LEU A 546 -19.67 32.76 10.84
C LEU A 546 -18.89 32.09 11.97
N HIS A 547 -18.74 32.77 13.09
CA HIS A 547 -18.10 32.22 14.29
C HIS A 547 -19.12 31.95 15.38
N VAL A 548 -19.01 30.78 15.99
CA VAL A 548 -19.69 30.45 17.24
C VAL A 548 -18.66 30.12 18.30
N TYR A 549 -18.57 30.98 19.31
CA TYR A 549 -17.72 30.76 20.47
C TYR A 549 -18.59 30.20 21.59
N ILE A 550 -18.22 29.04 22.12
CA ILE A 550 -18.90 28.37 23.23
C ILE A 550 -17.91 28.30 24.39
N ASP A 551 -18.32 28.75 25.56
CA ASP A 551 -17.48 28.75 26.75
C ASP A 551 -18.20 28.11 27.93
N GLU A 552 -17.51 27.18 28.58
CA GLU A 552 -17.91 26.58 29.87
C GLU A 552 -17.01 27.14 30.98
N PRO A 553 -17.25 28.36 31.51
CA PRO A 553 -16.36 28.98 32.50
C PRO A 553 -16.32 28.22 33.83
N GLY A 554 -17.36 27.44 34.12
CA GLY A 554 -17.47 26.58 35.30
C GLY A 554 -18.40 25.39 35.06
N LEU A 555 -18.42 24.44 35.99
CA LEU A 555 -19.29 23.26 35.93
C LEU A 555 -20.75 23.67 35.78
N GLY A 556 -21.41 23.17 34.74
CA GLY A 556 -22.83 23.42 34.46
C GLY A 556 -23.15 24.78 33.83
N LYS A 557 -22.20 25.71 33.74
CA LYS A 557 -22.42 27.02 33.14
C LYS A 557 -21.94 27.01 31.70
N THR A 558 -22.83 27.24 30.74
CA THR A 558 -22.47 27.38 29.33
C THR A 558 -22.96 28.71 28.80
N ARG A 559 -22.12 29.42 28.06
CA ARG A 559 -22.46 30.66 27.37
C ARG A 559 -21.98 30.57 25.93
N ALA A 560 -22.67 31.23 24.99
CA ALA A 560 -22.21 31.30 23.60
C ALA A 560 -22.23 32.71 23.00
N ILE A 561 -21.36 32.97 22.02
CA ILE A 561 -21.38 34.16 21.17
C ILE A 561 -21.53 33.68 19.73
N VAL A 562 -22.54 34.19 19.03
CA VAL A 562 -22.71 34.01 17.59
C VAL A 562 -22.31 35.30 16.90
N ARG A 563 -21.28 35.25 16.06
CA ARG A 563 -20.79 36.39 15.28
C ARG A 563 -20.95 36.07 13.80
N GLN A 564 -21.79 36.84 13.12
CA GLN A 564 -22.07 36.68 11.70
C GLN A 564 -21.08 37.48 10.85
N PRO A 565 -20.90 37.10 9.57
CA PRO A 565 -20.18 37.92 8.61
C PRO A 565 -20.70 39.36 8.59
N GLY A 566 -19.78 40.33 8.56
CA GLY A 566 -20.07 41.76 8.61
C GLY A 566 -20.25 42.32 10.01
N GLY A 567 -20.02 41.53 11.08
CA GLY A 567 -19.80 42.07 12.42
C GLY A 567 -20.99 42.04 13.38
N ARG A 568 -22.16 41.59 12.92
CA ARG A 568 -23.32 41.38 13.79
C ARG A 568 -23.01 40.29 14.82
N VAL A 569 -23.31 40.58 16.08
CA VAL A 569 -23.01 39.68 17.21
C VAL A 569 -24.25 39.46 18.07
N ARG A 570 -24.43 38.24 18.54
CA ARG A 570 -25.47 37.84 19.48
C ARG A 570 -24.84 37.05 20.62
N VAL A 571 -25.06 37.49 21.85
CA VAL A 571 -24.65 36.77 23.05
C VAL A 571 -25.83 35.91 23.51
N VAL A 572 -25.57 34.64 23.73
CA VAL A 572 -26.54 33.62 24.15
C VAL A 572 -26.21 33.25 25.59
N GLY A 573 -27.12 33.60 26.50
CA GLY A 573 -26.97 33.36 27.93
C GLY A 573 -27.21 31.90 28.33
N GLU A 574 -26.83 31.57 29.56
CA GLU A 574 -27.01 30.24 30.17
C GLU A 574 -28.47 29.80 30.13
N ASP A 575 -29.41 30.68 30.51
CA ASP A 575 -30.84 30.39 30.51
C ASP A 575 -31.40 30.01 29.13
N GLU A 576 -30.85 30.60 28.04
CA GLU A 576 -31.28 30.28 26.67
C GLU A 576 -30.74 28.92 26.21
N ILE A 577 -29.50 28.60 26.57
CA ILE A 577 -28.86 27.33 26.22
C ILE A 577 -29.48 26.18 27.02
N ASP A 578 -29.79 26.39 28.30
CA ASP A 578 -30.37 25.38 29.18
C ASP A 578 -31.88 25.19 28.97
N ALA A 579 -32.54 26.13 28.28
CA ALA A 579 -33.93 25.97 27.89
C ALA A 579 -34.13 24.71 27.03
N LYS A 580 -35.09 23.88 27.43
CA LYS A 580 -35.46 22.68 26.67
C LYS A 580 -36.08 23.07 25.33
N GLY A 581 -35.59 22.46 24.26
CA GLY A 581 -36.17 22.56 22.93
C GLY A 581 -37.49 21.82 22.79
N ALA A 582 -38.06 21.90 21.58
CA ALA A 582 -39.30 21.19 21.23
C ALA A 582 -39.18 19.66 21.38
N ASP A 583 -37.97 19.14 21.20
CA ASP A 583 -37.58 17.74 21.40
C ASP A 583 -37.31 17.39 22.88
N GLY A 584 -37.42 18.37 23.79
CA GLY A 584 -37.17 18.21 25.22
C GLY A 584 -35.68 18.21 25.62
N THR A 585 -34.76 18.41 24.67
CA THR A 585 -33.31 18.46 24.93
C THR A 585 -32.83 19.88 25.21
N SER A 586 -31.81 20.06 26.04
CA SER A 586 -31.13 21.34 26.26
C SER A 586 -29.87 21.47 25.40
N GLY A 587 -29.17 22.60 25.49
CA GLY A 587 -27.92 22.87 24.78
C GLY A 587 -28.11 23.61 23.45
N TRP A 588 -29.28 24.20 23.20
CA TRP A 588 -29.60 24.81 21.91
C TRP A 588 -29.07 26.24 21.79
N ILE A 589 -28.38 26.51 20.68
CA ILE A 589 -28.02 27.84 20.20
C ILE A 589 -28.84 28.04 18.93
N ARG A 590 -30.05 28.57 19.08
CA ARG A 590 -31.03 28.68 17.98
C ARG A 590 -30.67 29.79 17.00
N ASP A 591 -31.01 29.62 15.73
CA ASP A 591 -30.89 30.68 14.72
C ASP A 591 -29.50 31.34 14.69
N VAL A 592 -28.45 30.52 14.68
CA VAL A 592 -27.06 31.00 14.48
C VAL A 592 -26.99 31.80 13.18
N VAL A 593 -27.62 31.25 12.15
CA VAL A 593 -28.15 31.97 10.99
C VAL A 593 -29.59 31.47 10.76
N PRO A 594 -30.43 32.17 9.99
CA PRO A 594 -31.80 31.71 9.76
C PRO A 594 -31.85 30.25 9.31
N LYS A 595 -32.65 29.43 10.01
CA LYS A 595 -32.82 27.98 9.76
C LYS A 595 -31.61 27.09 10.05
N VAL A 596 -30.57 27.62 10.69
CA VAL A 596 -29.43 26.82 11.14
C VAL A 596 -29.24 27.06 12.63
N SER A 597 -29.32 25.98 13.39
CA SER A 597 -29.12 25.99 14.83
C SER A 597 -27.96 25.08 15.20
N LEU A 598 -27.32 25.35 16.35
CA LEU A 598 -26.37 24.42 16.95
C LEU A 598 -26.95 23.80 18.21
N ARG A 599 -26.60 22.56 18.51
CA ARG A 599 -26.93 21.89 19.76
C ARG A 599 -25.69 21.28 20.39
N ILE A 600 -25.40 21.66 21.63
CA ILE A 600 -24.37 21.03 22.44
C ILE A 600 -24.88 19.65 22.84
N GLY A 601 -24.21 18.62 22.34
CA GLY A 601 -24.56 17.22 22.51
C GLY A 601 -23.82 16.57 23.66
N GLU A 602 -23.17 15.46 23.37
CA GLU A 602 -22.49 14.63 24.35
C GLU A 602 -21.29 15.36 24.95
N ARG A 603 -21.16 15.21 26.27
CA ARG A 603 -20.03 15.71 27.06
C ARG A 603 -19.25 14.51 27.57
N TRP A 604 -17.98 14.40 27.19
CA TRP A 604 -17.06 13.42 27.77
C TRP A 604 -16.09 14.15 28.67
N ASP A 605 -16.02 13.76 29.93
CA ASP A 605 -15.09 14.39 30.88
C ASP A 605 -13.65 13.99 30.58
N GLU A 606 -13.45 12.78 30.09
CA GLU A 606 -12.17 12.27 29.65
C GLU A 606 -12.28 11.48 28.35
N ALA A 607 -11.43 11.85 27.40
CA ALA A 607 -11.31 11.19 26.12
C ALA A 607 -9.84 11.03 25.77
N THR A 608 -9.50 9.94 25.09
CA THR A 608 -8.16 9.72 24.55
C THR A 608 -8.21 9.78 23.05
N ARG A 609 -7.31 10.57 22.46
CA ARG A 609 -7.13 10.63 21.01
C ARG A 609 -6.66 9.28 20.50
N VAL A 610 -7.33 8.79 19.48
CA VAL A 610 -6.93 7.62 18.71
C VAL A 610 -6.85 8.00 17.24
N GLU A 611 -6.29 7.13 16.44
CA GLU A 611 -6.38 7.24 14.99
C GLU A 611 -7.07 6.01 14.45
N ARG A 612 -7.77 6.21 13.34
CA ARG A 612 -8.44 5.14 12.60
C ARG A 612 -8.22 5.32 11.09
N PRO A 613 -8.30 4.23 10.32
CA PRO A 613 -8.23 4.33 8.87
C PRO A 613 -9.52 4.89 8.30
N THR A 614 -9.40 5.87 7.41
CA THR A 614 -10.48 6.29 6.50
C THR A 614 -10.15 5.78 5.11
N PRO A 615 -10.92 4.81 4.56
CA PRO A 615 -10.71 4.32 3.21
C PRO A 615 -10.75 5.43 2.18
N VAL A 616 -9.76 5.46 1.29
CA VAL A 616 -9.77 6.38 0.16
C VAL A 616 -10.61 5.76 -0.96
N PRO A 617 -11.59 6.48 -1.55
CA PRO A 617 -12.39 5.96 -2.65
C PRO A 617 -11.52 5.47 -3.83
N PRO A 618 -11.85 4.34 -4.50
CA PRO A 618 -11.02 3.74 -5.54
C PRO A 618 -10.60 4.68 -6.68
N GLU A 619 -11.43 5.66 -7.03
CA GLU A 619 -11.17 6.67 -8.06
C GLU A 619 -10.07 7.69 -7.67
N LYS A 620 -9.82 7.86 -6.36
CA LYS A 620 -8.76 8.73 -5.82
C LYS A 620 -7.49 7.96 -5.46
N GLN A 621 -7.53 6.63 -5.50
CA GLN A 621 -6.38 5.80 -5.16
C GLN A 621 -5.32 5.84 -6.27
N ASP A 622 -4.05 6.01 -5.88
CA ASP A 622 -2.92 5.75 -6.77
C ASP A 622 -2.81 4.25 -7.06
N LYS A 623 -3.01 3.88 -8.33
CA LYS A 623 -2.93 2.50 -8.81
C LYS A 623 -1.58 1.84 -8.56
N GLN A 624 -0.48 2.61 -8.48
CA GLN A 624 0.86 2.07 -8.22
C GLN A 624 1.04 1.63 -6.75
N ALA A 625 0.34 2.27 -5.82
CA ALA A 625 0.38 1.94 -4.40
C ALA A 625 -0.57 0.77 -4.02
N ILE A 626 -1.43 0.32 -4.93
CA ILE A 626 -2.39 -0.76 -4.64
C ILE A 626 -1.64 -2.08 -4.45
N GLY A 627 -1.74 -2.61 -3.24
CA GLY A 627 -1.13 -3.87 -2.84
C GLY A 627 0.36 -3.80 -2.57
N THR A 628 0.96 -2.62 -2.41
CA THR A 628 2.34 -2.45 -1.92
C THR A 628 2.41 -2.19 -0.41
N HIS A 629 1.24 -2.05 0.24
CA HIS A 629 1.03 -1.61 1.63
C HIS A 629 1.40 -0.14 1.91
N GLU A 630 1.85 0.64 0.93
CA GLU A 630 2.35 2.01 1.16
C GLU A 630 1.32 2.98 1.75
N LYS A 631 0.04 2.70 1.50
CA LYS A 631 -1.10 3.45 2.03
C LYS A 631 -1.93 2.61 3.00
N ALA A 632 -1.40 1.47 3.43
CA ALA A 632 -2.10 0.57 4.32
C ALA A 632 -1.96 1.00 5.79
N MET A 633 -2.94 0.62 6.58
CA MET A 633 -2.94 0.76 8.03
C MET A 633 -3.31 -0.56 8.67
N LEU A 634 -2.69 -0.87 9.81
CA LEU A 634 -2.82 -2.16 10.46
C LEU A 634 -3.31 -1.98 11.89
N GLY A 635 -4.45 -2.60 12.21
CA GLY A 635 -5.06 -2.59 13.52
C GLY A 635 -4.43 -3.66 14.40
N VAL A 636 -3.55 -3.25 15.32
CA VAL A 636 -2.90 -4.12 16.29
C VAL A 636 -3.67 -4.11 17.59
N GLU A 637 -4.17 -5.26 18.00
CA GLU A 637 -4.64 -5.47 19.36
C GLU A 637 -3.46 -5.79 20.28
N VAL A 638 -3.31 -4.97 21.31
CA VAL A 638 -2.38 -5.17 22.43
C VAL A 638 -3.20 -5.63 23.62
N SER A 639 -2.85 -6.78 24.20
CA SER A 639 -3.51 -7.29 25.40
C SER A 639 -2.52 -7.72 26.46
N VAL A 640 -2.82 -7.38 27.72
CA VAL A 640 -2.03 -7.77 28.89
C VAL A 640 -2.89 -8.68 29.77
N PRO A 641 -2.49 -9.95 29.97
CA PRO A 641 -3.24 -10.90 30.79
C PRO A 641 -3.18 -10.50 32.26
N ARG A 642 -4.25 -10.81 33.01
CA ARG A 642 -4.25 -10.62 34.47
C ARG A 642 -3.32 -11.64 35.10
N LYS A 643 -2.37 -11.19 35.93
CA LYS A 643 -1.54 -12.10 36.75
C LYS A 643 -2.45 -13.02 37.56
N GLY A 644 -2.39 -14.32 37.30
CA GLY A 644 -3.17 -15.36 38.00
C GLY A 644 -4.58 -15.65 37.46
N ALA A 645 -5.05 -14.99 36.38
CA ALA A 645 -6.33 -15.35 35.77
C ALA A 645 -6.23 -16.60 34.89
N ALA A 646 -7.35 -17.32 34.78
CA ALA A 646 -7.49 -18.41 33.81
C ALA A 646 -7.29 -17.90 32.37
N SER A 647 -6.83 -18.77 31.48
CA SER A 647 -6.48 -18.42 30.10
C SER A 647 -7.66 -17.71 29.38
N GLY A 648 -7.50 -16.43 29.07
CA GLY A 648 -8.45 -15.66 28.25
C GLY A 648 -8.90 -14.33 28.86
N GLU A 649 -8.73 -14.13 30.17
CA GLU A 649 -9.09 -12.87 30.83
C GLU A 649 -7.91 -11.88 30.78
N SER A 650 -8.06 -10.82 29.99
CA SER A 650 -7.10 -9.71 29.92
C SER A 650 -7.54 -8.57 30.82
N VAL A 651 -6.63 -8.01 31.62
CA VAL A 651 -6.89 -6.76 32.37
C VAL A 651 -7.02 -5.58 31.41
N PHE A 652 -6.31 -5.68 30.29
CA PHE A 652 -6.18 -4.59 29.34
C PHE A 652 -6.21 -5.14 27.93
N ARG A 653 -6.98 -4.47 27.08
CA ARG A 653 -7.08 -4.75 25.65
C ARG A 653 -7.28 -3.44 24.92
N ARG A 654 -6.41 -3.13 23.96
CA ARG A 654 -6.49 -1.90 23.19
C ARG A 654 -6.10 -2.15 21.74
N VAL A 655 -6.88 -1.60 20.82
CA VAL A 655 -6.56 -1.62 19.39
C VAL A 655 -5.88 -0.32 19.00
N VAL A 656 -4.74 -0.43 18.35
CA VAL A 656 -3.94 0.68 17.85
C VAL A 656 -3.79 0.53 16.35
N TRP A 657 -4.22 1.54 15.59
CA TRP A 657 -3.99 1.58 14.15
C TRP A 657 -2.63 2.17 13.85
N VAL A 658 -1.80 1.40 13.15
CA VAL A 658 -0.42 1.73 12.82
C VAL A 658 -0.30 1.88 11.31
N PRO A 659 -0.02 3.08 10.78
CA PRO A 659 0.18 3.28 9.35
C PRO A 659 1.50 2.65 8.90
N PHE A 660 1.56 2.25 7.64
CA PHE A 660 2.74 1.66 7.06
C PHE A 660 3.87 2.69 6.90
N SER A 661 5.10 2.29 7.24
CA SER A 661 6.33 2.99 6.92
C SER A 661 7.22 2.13 6.05
N ARG A 662 7.60 2.65 4.87
CA ARG A 662 8.49 1.93 3.94
C ARG A 662 9.89 1.72 4.52
N TYR A 663 10.41 2.73 5.21
CA TYR A 663 11.72 2.72 5.88
C TYR A 663 11.53 3.07 7.35
N MET A 664 12.07 2.24 8.23
CA MET A 664 11.95 2.45 9.67
C MET A 664 12.83 3.62 10.11
N GLY A 665 12.34 4.43 11.06
CA GLY A 665 13.10 5.55 11.65
C GLY A 665 13.20 6.84 10.82
N LEU A 666 12.73 6.86 9.57
CA LEU A 666 12.75 8.08 8.73
C LEU A 666 11.44 8.86 8.72
N ASN A 667 10.30 8.17 8.84
CA ASN A 667 8.99 8.79 8.75
C ASN A 667 8.53 9.29 10.12
N ASN A 668 8.51 10.61 10.28
CA ASN A 668 7.85 11.25 11.42
C ASN A 668 6.34 10.94 11.37
N GLY A 669 5.85 10.15 12.33
CA GLY A 669 4.42 9.85 12.49
C GLY A 669 3.97 8.44 12.07
N GLY A 670 4.89 7.55 11.68
CA GLY A 670 4.57 6.13 11.44
C GLY A 670 4.41 5.30 12.72
N GLU A 671 5.04 5.75 13.81
CA GLU A 671 5.15 5.02 15.08
C GLU A 671 3.98 5.36 16.00
N ARG A 672 3.50 4.38 16.76
CA ARG A 672 2.46 4.57 17.79
C ARG A 672 3.01 4.15 19.14
N THR A 673 2.97 5.08 20.09
CA THR A 673 3.35 4.82 21.48
C THR A 673 2.11 4.49 22.30
N LEU A 674 2.21 3.43 23.09
CA LEU A 674 1.18 2.98 24.02
C LEU A 674 1.82 2.85 25.42
N ILE A 675 1.09 3.25 26.45
CA ILE A 675 1.47 3.00 27.84
C ILE A 675 0.64 1.82 28.33
N LEU A 676 1.33 0.81 28.85
CA LEU A 676 0.73 -0.39 29.40
C LEU A 676 0.23 -0.11 30.84
N PRO A 677 -0.70 -0.92 31.38
CA PRO A 677 -1.23 -0.73 32.75
C PRO A 677 -0.18 -0.77 33.87
N ASP A 678 1.01 -1.30 33.60
CA ASP A 678 2.14 -1.36 34.52
C ASP A 678 3.11 -0.16 34.37
N GLY A 679 2.79 0.80 33.51
CA GLY A 679 3.59 1.99 33.24
C GLY A 679 4.68 1.81 32.19
N ARG A 680 4.88 0.59 31.64
CA ARG A 680 5.84 0.39 30.53
C ARG A 680 5.36 1.12 29.28
N HIS A 681 6.31 1.71 28.55
CA HIS A 681 6.07 2.30 27.24
C HIS A 681 6.36 1.25 26.16
N MET A 682 5.42 1.04 25.26
CA MET A 682 5.58 0.19 24.09
C MET A 682 5.38 1.04 22.83
N GLN A 683 6.31 0.93 21.89
CA GLN A 683 6.16 1.55 20.57
C GLN A 683 5.93 0.48 19.52
N LEU A 684 5.01 0.78 18.60
CA LEU A 684 4.63 -0.08 17.50
C LEU A 684 4.83 0.66 16.18
N ALA A 685 5.36 -0.04 15.18
CA ALA A 685 5.46 0.46 13.82
C ALA A 685 5.20 -0.66 12.82
N PHE A 686 4.55 -0.34 11.71
CA PHE A 686 4.23 -1.29 10.65
C PHE A 686 5.11 -0.97 9.44
N GLY A 687 5.85 -1.96 8.94
CA GLY A 687 6.76 -1.72 7.82
C GLY A 687 7.16 -2.98 7.07
N ARG A 688 8.13 -2.84 6.17
CA ARG A 688 8.75 -3.95 5.44
C ARG A 688 9.63 -4.78 6.35
N LEU A 689 9.72 -6.09 6.13
CA LEU A 689 10.64 -6.95 6.86
C LEU A 689 12.09 -6.60 6.49
N MET A 690 12.95 -6.38 7.50
CA MET A 690 14.39 -6.22 7.27
C MET A 690 15.10 -7.58 7.15
N TYR A 691 16.05 -7.67 6.24
CA TYR A 691 17.08 -8.71 6.22
C TYR A 691 18.46 -8.11 6.36
N GLN A 692 19.32 -8.82 7.07
CA GLN A 692 20.75 -8.56 7.07
C GLN A 692 21.39 -9.04 5.76
N LEU A 693 22.32 -8.26 5.26
CA LEU A 693 23.24 -8.59 4.18
C LEU A 693 24.25 -9.63 4.69
N PRO A 694 24.60 -10.65 3.89
CA PRO A 694 25.41 -11.76 4.35
C PRO A 694 26.90 -11.42 4.34
N GLY A 695 27.43 -10.96 5.47
CA GLY A 695 28.88 -10.82 5.69
C GLY A 695 29.50 -9.55 5.12
N PHE A 696 28.70 -8.54 4.73
CA PHE A 696 29.18 -7.26 4.23
C PHE A 696 28.20 -6.12 4.52
N ASP A 697 28.70 -4.89 4.55
CA ASP A 697 27.92 -3.66 4.59
C ASP A 697 28.11 -2.82 3.31
N VAL A 698 27.21 -1.87 3.10
CA VAL A 698 27.28 -0.92 1.98
C VAL A 698 27.18 0.51 2.50
N ARG A 699 27.98 1.43 1.95
CA ARG A 699 27.98 2.86 2.27
C ARG A 699 27.85 3.72 1.02
N LEU A 700 27.15 4.84 1.15
CA LEU A 700 27.16 5.87 0.10
C LEU A 700 28.44 6.70 0.20
N VAL A 701 29.29 6.62 -0.82
CA VAL A 701 30.50 7.45 -0.91
C VAL A 701 30.18 8.77 -1.60
N ASP A 702 29.45 8.72 -2.71
CA ASP A 702 29.13 9.90 -3.50
C ASP A 702 27.85 9.68 -4.33
N PHE A 703 27.13 10.76 -4.65
CA PHE A 703 25.98 10.75 -5.54
C PHE A 703 26.19 11.78 -6.64
N LYS A 704 26.13 11.33 -7.90
CA LYS A 704 26.28 12.21 -9.06
C LYS A 704 25.02 12.20 -9.92
N MET A 705 24.45 13.38 -10.10
CA MET A 705 23.48 13.64 -11.15
C MET A 705 24.23 13.96 -12.45
N LEU A 706 23.99 13.16 -13.49
CA LEU A 706 24.48 13.44 -14.84
C LEU A 706 23.38 14.22 -15.56
N ALA A 707 23.55 15.53 -15.72
CA ALA A 707 22.62 16.37 -16.47
C ALA A 707 22.91 16.30 -17.99
N TYR A 708 21.93 16.67 -18.82
CA TYR A 708 22.22 17.02 -20.21
C TYR A 708 22.96 18.36 -20.26
N ASP A 709 23.96 18.46 -21.17
CA ASP A 709 24.88 19.59 -21.29
C ASP A 709 24.23 21.00 -21.32
N ASN A 710 22.92 21.12 -21.62
CA ASN A 710 22.24 22.41 -21.76
C ASN A 710 20.80 22.48 -21.22
N ARG A 711 20.31 21.52 -20.41
CA ARG A 711 18.87 21.51 -20.04
C ARG A 711 18.53 21.40 -18.54
N GLY A 712 19.50 21.24 -17.65
CA GLY A 712 19.23 21.09 -16.20
C GLY A 712 18.42 19.84 -15.80
N ALA A 713 17.76 19.18 -16.76
CA ALA A 713 17.07 17.91 -16.57
C ALA A 713 18.09 16.77 -16.41
N PRO A 714 17.92 15.89 -15.41
CA PRO A 714 18.80 14.75 -15.20
C PRO A 714 18.70 13.77 -16.38
N ARG A 715 19.85 13.46 -17.00
CA ARG A 715 19.98 12.39 -18.00
C ARG A 715 20.06 11.03 -17.31
N ASP A 716 20.86 10.95 -16.26
CA ASP A 716 21.13 9.72 -15.51
C ASP A 716 21.58 10.08 -14.09
N TYR A 717 21.51 9.14 -13.17
CA TYR A 717 21.96 9.32 -11.80
C TYR A 717 22.70 8.07 -11.35
N GLN A 718 23.82 8.27 -10.66
CA GLN A 718 24.71 7.20 -10.25
C GLN A 718 25.16 7.42 -8.81
N SER A 719 25.27 6.34 -8.06
CA SER A 719 25.83 6.34 -6.71
C SER A 719 27.17 5.61 -6.72
N VAL A 720 28.17 6.18 -6.08
CA VAL A 720 29.41 5.49 -5.75
C VAL A 720 29.21 4.85 -4.39
N LEU A 721 29.35 3.53 -4.35
CA LEU A 721 29.13 2.72 -3.16
C LEU A 721 30.43 2.11 -2.71
N ARG A 722 30.65 2.10 -1.40
CA ARG A 722 31.70 1.29 -0.77
C ARG A 722 31.08 0.02 -0.22
N VAL A 723 31.69 -1.12 -0.53
CA VAL A 723 31.31 -2.43 0.02
C VAL A 723 32.45 -2.89 0.92
N GLU A 724 32.17 -3.13 2.20
CA GLU A 724 33.16 -3.60 3.17
C GLU A 724 32.72 -4.95 3.76
N PRO A 725 33.62 -5.94 3.90
CA PRO A 725 33.28 -7.18 4.59
C PRO A 725 33.04 -6.90 6.08
N THR A 726 32.10 -7.59 6.71
CA THR A 726 31.93 -7.52 8.17
C THR A 726 32.86 -8.49 8.90
N ASP A 727 33.33 -9.54 8.21
CA ASP A 727 34.13 -10.64 8.76
C ASP A 727 35.55 -10.75 8.14
N GLY A 728 35.91 -9.81 7.25
CA GLY A 728 37.18 -9.83 6.51
C GLY A 728 37.23 -10.83 5.35
N GLY A 729 36.10 -11.36 4.87
CA GLY A 729 36.05 -12.37 3.81
C GLY A 729 36.55 -11.94 2.43
N PHE A 730 36.69 -10.64 2.16
CA PHE A 730 37.21 -10.08 0.90
C PHE A 730 37.75 -8.66 1.11
N GLU A 731 38.54 -8.10 0.19
CA GLU A 731 39.00 -6.70 0.29
C GLU A 731 37.87 -5.74 -0.08
N GLY A 732 37.61 -4.73 0.76
CA GLY A 732 36.58 -3.73 0.50
C GLY A 732 36.87 -2.93 -0.77
N PHE A 733 35.83 -2.56 -1.51
CA PHE A 733 35.98 -1.86 -2.79
C PHE A 733 34.91 -0.80 -3.02
N ASP A 734 35.26 0.21 -3.83
CA ASP A 734 34.36 1.26 -4.27
C ASP A 734 33.86 0.97 -5.70
N HIS A 735 32.57 1.15 -5.95
CA HIS A 735 31.99 0.89 -7.26
C HIS A 735 30.83 1.83 -7.60
N VAL A 736 30.71 2.19 -8.87
CA VAL A 736 29.60 2.99 -9.37
C VAL A 736 28.42 2.08 -9.68
N THR A 737 27.26 2.36 -9.09
CA THR A 737 25.99 1.72 -9.48
C THR A 737 25.08 2.69 -10.24
N LYS A 738 24.32 2.11 -11.18
CA LYS A 738 23.29 2.79 -11.99
C LYS A 738 22.07 1.90 -12.10
N LEU A 739 20.97 2.44 -12.62
CA LEU A 739 19.76 1.66 -12.90
C LEU A 739 20.06 0.49 -13.87
N ASN A 740 20.83 0.74 -14.93
CA ASN A 740 21.14 -0.25 -15.98
C ASN A 740 22.50 -0.96 -15.79
N SER A 741 23.27 -0.57 -14.76
CA SER A 741 24.57 -1.17 -14.44
C SER A 741 24.63 -1.43 -12.94
N PRO A 742 23.91 -2.45 -12.45
CA PRO A 742 23.87 -2.75 -11.03
C PRO A 742 25.21 -3.25 -10.52
N LEU A 743 25.57 -2.80 -9.32
CA LEU A 743 26.67 -3.38 -8.54
C LEU A 743 26.30 -4.82 -8.14
N LYS A 744 27.27 -5.74 -8.16
CA LYS A 744 27.14 -7.09 -7.62
C LYS A 744 28.08 -7.27 -6.43
N ALA A 745 27.59 -7.85 -5.35
CA ALA A 745 28.37 -8.13 -4.15
C ALA A 745 27.91 -9.45 -3.49
N PRO A 746 28.83 -10.18 -2.82
CA PRO A 746 30.24 -9.81 -2.60
C PRO A 746 31.17 -10.08 -3.79
N PHE A 747 30.77 -10.88 -4.79
CA PHE A 747 31.66 -11.20 -5.91
C PHE A 747 31.63 -10.13 -7.01
N MET A 748 32.76 -9.47 -7.22
CA MET A 748 33.02 -8.67 -8.43
C MET A 748 33.98 -9.41 -9.36
N TRP A 749 34.02 -9.05 -10.65
CA TRP A 749 35.14 -9.44 -11.53
C TRP A 749 36.36 -8.57 -11.19
N SER A 750 37.56 -9.15 -11.10
CA SER A 750 38.80 -8.37 -10.90
C SER A 750 39.85 -8.78 -11.91
N ASP A 751 40.55 -7.79 -12.47
CA ASP A 751 41.62 -8.00 -13.45
C ASP A 751 42.87 -8.67 -12.82
N GLU A 752 42.97 -8.68 -11.49
CA GLU A 752 44.02 -9.40 -10.77
C GLU A 752 43.80 -10.91 -10.75
N ARG A 753 42.55 -11.36 -10.97
CA ARG A 753 42.20 -12.78 -11.08
C ARG A 753 42.31 -13.27 -12.51
N GLY A 754 42.83 -14.48 -12.70
CA GLY A 754 42.86 -15.13 -14.00
C GLY A 754 41.47 -15.34 -14.60
N LEU A 755 41.36 -15.34 -15.93
CA LEU A 755 40.10 -15.49 -16.67
C LEU A 755 39.25 -16.68 -16.19
N LEU A 756 39.87 -17.84 -15.97
CA LEU A 756 39.16 -19.04 -15.51
C LEU A 756 38.58 -18.89 -14.09
N ALA A 757 39.31 -18.23 -13.19
CA ALA A 757 38.84 -17.96 -11.83
C ALA A 757 37.67 -16.96 -11.85
N ASN A 758 37.74 -15.93 -12.69
CA ASN A 758 36.66 -14.98 -12.86
C ASN A 758 35.41 -15.60 -13.50
N VAL A 759 35.56 -16.43 -14.54
CA VAL A 759 34.44 -17.15 -15.17
C VAL A 759 33.81 -18.14 -14.18
N GLY A 760 34.64 -18.96 -13.51
CA GLY A 760 34.18 -19.91 -12.50
C GLY A 760 33.48 -19.22 -11.32
N GLY A 761 34.07 -18.14 -10.81
CA GLY A 761 33.50 -17.32 -9.75
C GLY A 761 32.18 -16.67 -10.16
N THR A 762 32.07 -16.16 -11.39
CA THR A 762 30.80 -15.59 -11.91
C THR A 762 29.69 -16.63 -11.97
N VAL A 763 30.00 -17.86 -12.39
CA VAL A 763 29.03 -18.96 -12.44
C VAL A 763 28.61 -19.39 -11.02
N LEU A 764 29.57 -19.55 -10.11
CA LEU A 764 29.29 -19.90 -8.71
C LEU A 764 28.50 -18.81 -8.00
N ALA A 765 28.87 -17.54 -8.17
CA ALA A 765 28.14 -16.39 -7.64
C ALA A 765 26.70 -16.33 -8.19
N GLY A 766 26.49 -16.62 -9.47
CA GLY A 766 25.15 -16.69 -10.08
C GLY A 766 24.25 -17.81 -9.53
N LEU A 767 24.83 -18.82 -8.87
CA LEU A 767 24.10 -19.89 -8.16
C LEU A 767 23.97 -19.62 -6.67
N ASN A 768 24.80 -18.74 -6.11
CA ASN A 768 24.83 -18.40 -4.70
C ASN A 768 23.63 -17.49 -4.33
N PRO A 769 22.76 -17.89 -3.39
CA PRO A 769 21.66 -17.04 -2.93
C PRO A 769 22.11 -15.78 -2.17
N ASN A 770 23.37 -15.73 -1.74
CA ASN A 770 23.97 -14.62 -1.02
C ASN A 770 24.63 -13.57 -1.93
N GLU A 771 24.55 -13.75 -3.26
CA GLU A 771 25.01 -12.76 -4.23
C GLU A 771 23.88 -11.77 -4.54
N PHE A 772 24.06 -10.51 -4.17
CA PHE A 772 23.08 -9.45 -4.32
C PHE A 772 23.46 -8.46 -5.41
N LYS A 773 22.45 -7.95 -6.10
CA LYS A 773 22.55 -6.85 -7.04
C LYS A 773 21.99 -5.59 -6.39
N PHE A 774 22.72 -4.49 -6.51
CA PHE A 774 22.32 -3.17 -6.05
C PHE A 774 22.17 -2.27 -7.26
N SER A 775 20.94 -1.91 -7.60
CA SER A 775 20.61 -0.99 -8.69
C SER A 775 20.04 0.30 -8.12
N GLN A 776 20.39 1.43 -8.71
CA GLN A 776 19.80 2.72 -8.35
C GLN A 776 18.26 2.70 -8.54
N ALA A 777 17.48 2.98 -7.49
CA ALA A 777 16.01 2.94 -7.53
C ALA A 777 15.35 4.29 -7.27
N GLY A 778 15.90 5.10 -6.37
CA GLY A 778 15.38 6.43 -6.02
C GLY A 778 16.42 7.28 -5.29
N TRP A 779 16.14 8.55 -5.06
CA TRP A 779 17.09 9.48 -4.42
C TRP A 779 16.36 10.73 -3.91
N ASP A 780 17.06 11.54 -3.11
CA ASP A 780 16.54 12.77 -2.51
C ASP A 780 16.36 13.92 -3.51
N GLN A 781 15.31 13.84 -4.33
CA GLN A 781 15.04 14.86 -5.35
C GLN A 781 14.76 16.24 -4.74
N ALA A 782 14.02 16.29 -3.62
CA ALA A 782 13.67 17.55 -2.97
C ALA A 782 14.89 18.21 -2.31
N GLY A 783 15.71 17.44 -1.58
CA GLY A 783 16.93 17.95 -0.98
C GLY A 783 17.93 18.43 -2.03
N TRP A 784 18.04 17.73 -3.16
CA TRP A 784 18.85 18.20 -4.29
C TRP A 784 18.34 19.51 -4.89
N GLN A 785 17.05 19.63 -5.18
CA GLN A 785 16.51 20.88 -5.74
C GLN A 785 16.75 22.08 -4.81
N ARG A 786 16.60 21.85 -3.50
CA ARG A 786 16.92 22.86 -2.48
C ARG A 786 18.40 23.22 -2.48
N THR A 787 19.31 22.24 -2.49
CA THR A 787 20.76 22.50 -2.49
C THR A 787 21.24 23.09 -3.82
N GLN A 788 20.60 22.76 -4.95
CA GLN A 788 20.83 23.40 -6.24
C GLN A 788 20.51 24.89 -6.17
N ALA A 789 19.33 25.26 -5.65
CA ALA A 789 18.99 26.68 -5.47
C ALA A 789 19.98 27.40 -4.54
N GLN A 790 20.52 26.71 -3.53
CA GLN A 790 21.56 27.27 -2.67
C GLN A 790 22.90 27.43 -3.39
N ALA A 791 23.27 26.49 -4.26
CA ALA A 791 24.47 26.54 -5.07
C ALA A 791 24.39 27.67 -6.10
N ASP A 792 23.24 27.81 -6.77
CA ASP A 792 22.96 28.88 -7.72
C ASP A 792 22.99 30.27 -7.05
N ALA A 793 22.62 30.34 -5.77
CA ALA A 793 22.75 31.53 -4.93
C ALA A 793 24.16 31.76 -4.37
N GLY A 794 25.13 30.90 -4.68
CA GLY A 794 26.51 30.97 -4.18
C GLY A 794 26.65 30.69 -2.68
N MET A 795 25.63 30.11 -2.02
CA MET A 795 25.67 29.78 -0.60
C MET A 795 26.44 28.48 -0.32
N ILE A 796 26.46 27.56 -1.28
CA ILE A 796 27.25 26.32 -1.24
C ILE A 796 27.95 26.13 -2.59
N PRO A 797 29.07 25.39 -2.67
CA PRO A 797 29.80 25.25 -3.93
C PRO A 797 29.08 24.36 -4.94
N HIS A 798 28.42 23.28 -4.50
CA HIS A 798 27.74 22.30 -5.36
C HIS A 798 26.48 21.72 -4.70
N PRO A 799 25.47 21.31 -5.49
CA PRO A 799 24.30 20.57 -4.99
C PRO A 799 24.67 19.15 -4.55
N TYR A 800 23.88 18.58 -3.63
CA TYR A 800 24.03 17.20 -3.18
C TYR A 800 22.68 16.57 -2.80
N ALA A 801 22.63 15.23 -2.82
CA ALA A 801 21.48 14.46 -2.33
C ALA A 801 21.78 13.96 -0.91
N SER A 802 20.83 14.10 0.03
CA SER A 802 21.03 13.64 1.41
C SER A 802 20.89 12.12 1.56
N PHE A 803 20.22 11.46 0.62
CA PHE A 803 20.10 10.00 0.59
C PHE A 803 19.93 9.46 -0.83
N THR A 804 20.24 8.17 -1.00
CA THR A 804 19.94 7.36 -2.18
C THR A 804 19.19 6.10 -1.76
N ILE A 805 18.34 5.59 -2.64
CA ILE A 805 17.62 4.33 -2.49
C ILE A 805 18.13 3.38 -3.56
N LEU A 806 18.59 2.21 -3.14
CA LEU A 806 19.04 1.15 -4.02
C LEU A 806 18.04 0.00 -3.98
N GLY A 807 17.59 -0.44 -5.14
CA GLY A 807 16.93 -1.72 -5.30
C GLY A 807 17.94 -2.84 -5.04
N VAL A 808 17.59 -3.75 -4.13
CA VAL A 808 18.37 -4.90 -3.73
C VAL A 808 17.68 -6.15 -4.26
N GLY A 809 18.40 -6.99 -5.01
CA GLY A 809 17.82 -8.23 -5.50
C GLY A 809 18.87 -9.30 -5.75
N ASN A 810 18.61 -10.53 -5.29
CA ASN A 810 19.38 -11.68 -5.73
C ASN A 810 18.69 -12.34 -6.95
N ASN A 811 19.42 -13.15 -7.71
CA ASN A 811 18.82 -13.88 -8.84
C ASN A 811 19.29 -15.35 -8.90
N PRO A 812 19.12 -16.11 -7.81
CA PRO A 812 19.63 -17.48 -7.73
C PRO A 812 18.99 -18.34 -8.83
N GLY A 813 19.77 -18.90 -9.73
CA GLY A 813 19.25 -19.82 -10.76
C GLY A 813 18.71 -19.19 -12.04
N ILE A 814 18.75 -17.86 -12.21
CA ILE A 814 18.44 -17.24 -13.51
C ILE A 814 19.34 -17.81 -14.63
N HIS A 815 20.59 -18.13 -14.30
CA HIS A 815 21.53 -18.77 -15.21
C HIS A 815 21.14 -20.22 -15.55
N VAL A 816 20.50 -20.94 -14.63
CA VAL A 816 19.96 -22.29 -14.89
C VAL A 816 18.81 -22.20 -15.89
N ILE A 817 17.89 -21.25 -15.69
CA ILE A 817 16.78 -21.00 -16.62
C ILE A 817 17.32 -20.60 -18.00
N ALA A 818 18.27 -19.66 -18.04
CA ALA A 818 18.90 -19.22 -19.30
C ALA A 818 19.59 -20.38 -20.03
N PHE A 819 20.32 -21.24 -19.30
CA PHE A 819 20.95 -22.43 -19.87
C PHE A 819 19.91 -23.39 -20.47
N GLY A 820 18.80 -23.65 -19.77
CA GLY A 820 17.70 -24.44 -20.32
C GLY A 820 17.09 -23.83 -21.58
N GLY A 821 16.97 -22.50 -21.64
CA GLY A 821 16.56 -21.78 -22.85
C GLY A 821 17.52 -21.96 -24.02
N VAL A 822 18.83 -21.90 -23.78
CA VAL A 822 19.87 -22.19 -24.78
C VAL A 822 19.76 -23.62 -25.29
N LEU A 823 19.58 -24.61 -24.40
CA LEU A 823 19.38 -26.00 -24.78
C LEU A 823 18.17 -26.18 -25.70
N MET A 824 17.04 -25.55 -25.38
CA MET A 824 15.86 -25.56 -26.26
C MET A 824 16.15 -24.89 -27.62
N GLY A 825 16.79 -23.73 -27.61
CA GLY A 825 17.17 -22.98 -28.81
C GLY A 825 18.09 -23.77 -29.75
N LEU A 826 18.99 -24.60 -29.21
CA LEU A 826 19.84 -25.51 -29.99
C LEU A 826 19.12 -26.80 -30.41
N GLY A 827 18.28 -27.34 -29.53
CA GLY A 827 17.58 -28.60 -29.74
C GLY A 827 16.50 -28.53 -30.83
N ILE A 828 15.76 -27.42 -30.91
CA ILE A 828 14.69 -27.21 -31.91
C ILE A 828 15.25 -27.29 -33.34
N PRO A 829 16.30 -26.53 -33.73
CA PRO A 829 16.88 -26.62 -35.06
C PRO A 829 17.38 -28.04 -35.39
N TRP A 830 17.99 -28.73 -34.42
CA TRP A 830 18.42 -30.10 -34.60
C TRP A 830 17.23 -31.03 -34.88
N ALA A 831 16.17 -30.95 -34.10
CA ALA A 831 15.01 -31.83 -34.19
C ALA A 831 14.22 -31.63 -35.50
N PHE A 832 14.05 -30.38 -35.95
CA PHE A 832 13.20 -30.05 -37.09
C PHE A 832 13.95 -29.89 -38.43
N TYR A 833 15.25 -29.58 -38.43
CA TYR A 833 16.02 -29.41 -39.66
C TYR A 833 17.11 -30.47 -39.83
N LEU A 834 17.97 -30.67 -38.82
CA LEU A 834 19.10 -31.59 -38.96
C LEU A 834 18.67 -33.05 -38.97
N LYS A 835 17.75 -33.45 -38.09
CA LYS A 835 17.23 -34.82 -38.04
C LYS A 835 16.56 -35.22 -39.36
N PRO A 836 15.63 -34.46 -39.95
CA PRO A 836 15.07 -34.79 -41.27
C PRO A 836 16.14 -34.87 -42.36
N TYR A 837 17.15 -34.00 -42.33
CA TYR A 837 18.28 -34.08 -43.26
C TYR A 837 19.06 -35.40 -43.11
N LEU A 838 19.43 -35.78 -41.89
CA LEU A 838 20.14 -37.03 -41.59
C LEU A 838 19.33 -38.25 -42.01
N VAL A 839 18.03 -38.26 -41.71
CA VAL A 839 17.10 -39.35 -42.10
C VAL A 839 16.97 -39.43 -43.62
N ARG A 840 16.88 -38.30 -44.34
CA ARG A 840 16.85 -38.28 -45.80
C ARG A 840 18.17 -38.80 -46.40
N ARG A 841 19.32 -38.42 -45.82
CA ARG A 841 20.65 -38.88 -46.27
C ARG A 841 20.82 -40.39 -46.08
N GLU A 842 20.42 -40.89 -44.92
CA GLU A 842 20.46 -42.33 -44.62
C GLU A 842 19.48 -43.12 -45.50
N LYS A 843 18.26 -42.62 -45.72
CA LYS A 843 17.31 -43.22 -46.66
C LYS A 843 17.91 -43.31 -48.06
N LYS A 844 18.55 -42.24 -48.55
CA LYS A 844 19.25 -42.25 -49.84
C LYS A 844 20.41 -43.26 -49.86
N ARG A 845 21.17 -43.38 -48.77
CA ARG A 845 22.26 -44.36 -48.64
C ARG A 845 21.70 -45.79 -48.73
N ILE A 846 20.68 -46.11 -47.93
CA ILE A 846 20.02 -47.42 -47.93
C ILE A 846 19.42 -47.74 -49.31
N GLN A 847 18.77 -46.78 -49.96
CA GLN A 847 18.24 -46.97 -51.32
C GLN A 847 19.33 -47.30 -52.34
N ARG A 848 20.52 -46.70 -52.23
CA ARG A 848 21.68 -47.02 -53.07
C ARG A 848 22.24 -48.40 -52.78
N GLU A 849 22.36 -48.77 -51.50
CA GLU A 849 22.82 -50.11 -51.09
C GLU A 849 21.84 -51.21 -51.55
N VAL A 850 20.53 -50.95 -51.48
CA VAL A 850 19.50 -51.87 -51.97
C VAL A 850 19.56 -51.99 -53.49
N ALA A 851 19.70 -50.87 -54.21
CA ALA A 851 19.86 -50.89 -55.66
C ALA A 851 21.14 -51.61 -56.12
N ALA A 852 22.21 -51.54 -55.32
CA ALA A 852 23.47 -52.23 -55.58
C ALA A 852 23.47 -53.72 -55.14
N GLY A 853 22.40 -54.22 -54.52
CA GLY A 853 22.33 -55.58 -53.96
C GLY A 853 23.24 -55.81 -52.74
N THR A 854 23.87 -54.77 -52.20
CA THR A 854 24.81 -54.85 -51.07
C THR A 854 24.15 -54.59 -49.72
N PHE A 855 22.87 -54.22 -49.70
CA PHE A 855 22.15 -53.94 -48.46
C PHE A 855 21.99 -55.21 -47.61
N LYS A 856 22.83 -55.34 -46.58
CA LYS A 856 22.58 -56.25 -45.47
C LYS A 856 21.60 -55.58 -44.51
N LYS A 857 20.36 -56.08 -44.48
CA LYS A 857 19.40 -55.68 -43.45
C LYS A 857 20.08 -55.90 -42.09
N PRO A 858 20.21 -54.87 -41.24
CA PRO A 858 20.79 -55.07 -39.92
C PRO A 858 19.97 -56.13 -39.22
N VAL A 859 20.59 -57.29 -38.97
CA VAL A 859 20.02 -58.33 -38.13
C VAL A 859 19.95 -57.68 -36.76
N ARG A 860 18.74 -57.36 -36.31
CA ARG A 860 18.52 -56.97 -34.93
C ARG A 860 18.94 -58.21 -34.14
N GLU A 861 20.12 -58.20 -33.54
CA GLU A 861 20.47 -59.18 -32.52
C GLU A 861 19.29 -59.18 -31.55
N ALA A 862 18.55 -60.29 -31.52
CA ALA A 862 17.54 -60.48 -30.51
C ALA A 862 18.29 -60.34 -29.19
N ALA A 863 18.00 -59.28 -28.43
CA ALA A 863 18.60 -59.09 -27.12
C ALA A 863 18.46 -60.44 -26.38
N PRO A 864 19.56 -61.01 -25.84
CA PRO A 864 19.52 -62.32 -25.24
C PRO A 864 18.45 -62.27 -24.14
N VAL A 865 17.34 -62.96 -24.41
CA VAL A 865 16.30 -63.19 -23.42
C VAL A 865 17.01 -63.97 -22.33
N GLY A 866 17.11 -63.37 -21.14
CA GLY A 866 17.87 -63.92 -20.03
C GLY A 866 17.54 -65.40 -19.84
N ALA A 867 18.55 -66.25 -20.00
CA ALA A 867 18.55 -67.60 -19.49
C ALA A 867 18.58 -67.48 -17.95
N GLY A 868 17.41 -67.33 -17.36
CA GLY A 868 17.18 -67.39 -15.93
C GLY A 868 16.18 -68.49 -15.64
N GLU A 869 16.73 -69.64 -15.24
CA GLU A 869 16.16 -70.75 -14.45
C GLU A 869 16.25 -72.13 -15.10
N GLY A 870 17.21 -72.90 -14.58
CA GLY A 870 17.44 -74.31 -14.88
C GLY A 870 18.35 -74.93 -13.82
N ALA A 871 17.78 -75.20 -12.65
CA ALA A 871 18.17 -76.23 -11.69
C ALA A 871 19.59 -76.20 -11.07
N GLY A 872 19.69 -75.60 -9.88
CA GLY A 872 20.55 -76.14 -8.83
C GLY A 872 19.88 -77.39 -8.23
N ALA A 873 20.21 -78.56 -8.75
CA ALA A 873 20.10 -79.81 -8.01
C ALA A 873 21.47 -80.07 -7.36
N GLY A 874 21.49 -80.12 -6.03
CA GLY A 874 22.68 -80.47 -5.28
C GLY A 874 23.08 -81.91 -5.57
N GLU A 875 24.33 -82.09 -5.99
CA GLU A 875 25.01 -83.38 -5.93
C GLU A 875 26.11 -83.26 -4.88
N VAL A 876 25.91 -84.01 -3.80
CA VAL A 876 26.83 -84.22 -2.70
C VAL A 876 27.98 -85.06 -3.21
N GLN A 877 29.20 -84.53 -3.18
CA GLN A 877 30.40 -85.31 -3.38
C GLN A 877 30.91 -85.79 -2.01
N GLU A 878 30.80 -87.10 -1.80
CA GLU A 878 31.45 -87.84 -0.72
C GLU A 878 32.97 -87.69 -0.79
N VAL A 879 33.56 -87.49 0.39
CA VAL A 879 34.97 -87.72 0.67
C VAL A 879 35.19 -89.23 0.74
N GLY A 880 36.11 -89.77 -0.09
CA GLY A 880 36.49 -91.18 -0.04
C GLY A 880 37.58 -91.62 -1.03
N VAL A 881 38.83 -91.28 -0.72
CA VAL A 881 40.09 -92.05 -0.95
C VAL A 881 40.48 -92.45 -2.39
N SER A 882 41.48 -91.74 -2.96
CA SER A 882 42.87 -92.20 -3.16
C SER A 882 43.71 -91.13 -3.85
#